data_AF-A0A2G6IF49-F1
#
_entry.id   AF-A0A2G6IF49-F1
#
_cell.length_a   1.000
_cell.length_b   1.000
_cell.length_c   1.000
_cell.angle_alpha   90.00
_cell.angle_beta   90.00
_cell.angle_gamma   90.00
#
_symmetry.space_group_name_H-M   'P 1'
#
loop_
_entity.id
_entity.type
_entity.pdbx_description
1 polymer ?
#
loop_
_entity_poly.entity_id
_entity_poly.type
_entity_poly.pdbx_seq_one_letter_code
_entity_poly.pdbx_strand_id
1 'polypeptide(L)'
;MSEQDPDFDDIHSRISSWYAEIFPAGPRDGFYHKLGQHSAAFVDRGDHQLVVSFDNLSDAGYPGYDPEPWATKFIRQNGWSHLGVMAQGPTWFRDAQIIGFLELLRDQGFFSQFKRVAMVGTSMGAFAALTFSSLAPGATVVAMSPQSTLDRNLVGWESRFQKGQAQDWSLPYSDAADQLGRLGRAYVLYDPFLAADLAHVERLPQDNLVHLKGFGLGHKTALLLRRMERLKPVMAGAINGTLTEAEFYSLIRARKDLYVYRRAMEEHLADRGRDSLIPQFRKAFQTRSRQKAAAEAQDNPDPEPAEAPPIAEPAAPQPEAIRPEVPVISAPAATEPDPIVYRAPEENPPQAAPKVSQTDAPRPRTRGNVWMARATDHGMAYLSDQYAGRVMGYEQRGAVTLAQTPDLALGAASFGGTAVQRPLPERFDYHLRRPAIAEPPAPHAAAAHGVALLGQADHAARALSTVIAMDQPISGAVARDAAMDAAPARALLAQVEQAARAMEAWDKVLFVDRIALSLLGGAPETPFDDAVAHYATAGEALARAVAQAAGQSTAPLLVVSQSAGTRDDGRSTVALAEGMLDILCPALGAVVATPKYPFALMEGTAATHAPEAQMLIDELEAQAVATIQSGARWYCPSLRQADLRGTTLRVAFNALTDLEFEGAPAGFAIEAANAPEILSARVEGKTVLLELDAAPEGDDVHITYAWGAQGDAGDGHAANRGTLRDGYAAPSLLAPGQTLHRYALSGRIRLMRTEFA
;
A
#
# COMPACT_ATOMS: atom_id res chain seq x y z
N MET A 1 -42.11 -6.97 -9.26
CA MET A 1 -41.36 -6.20 -8.27
C MET A 1 -40.00 -6.86 -8.17
N SER A 2 -39.00 -6.23 -8.78
CA SER A 2 -37.61 -6.67 -8.81
C SER A 2 -36.92 -6.26 -7.52
N GLU A 3 -36.45 -7.23 -6.74
CA GLU A 3 -35.46 -7.00 -5.69
C GLU A 3 -34.09 -6.87 -6.37
N GLN A 4 -33.39 -5.78 -6.05
CA GLN A 4 -32.09 -5.41 -6.60
C GLN A 4 -30.99 -6.23 -5.91
N ASP A 5 -30.10 -6.82 -6.70
CA ASP A 5 -28.86 -7.46 -6.27
C ASP A 5 -27.93 -6.42 -5.59
N PRO A 6 -27.38 -6.68 -4.39
CA PRO A 6 -26.48 -5.76 -3.71
C PRO A 6 -25.04 -5.71 -4.29
N ASP A 7 -24.66 -6.63 -5.20
CA ASP A 7 -23.29 -6.74 -5.71
C ASP A 7 -22.97 -5.86 -6.95
N PHE A 8 -23.97 -5.19 -7.54
CA PHE A 8 -23.73 -4.30 -8.68
C PHE A 8 -23.07 -2.97 -8.30
N ASP A 9 -23.06 -2.60 -7.01
CA ASP A 9 -22.53 -1.31 -6.56
C ASP A 9 -21.00 -1.30 -6.29
N ASP A 10 -20.33 -2.47 -6.16
CA ASP A 10 -18.90 -2.51 -5.79
C ASP A 10 -17.93 -2.37 -6.99
N ILE A 11 -18.35 -2.69 -8.23
CA ILE A 11 -17.52 -2.43 -9.43
C ILE A 11 -17.35 -0.91 -9.66
N HIS A 12 -18.34 -0.12 -9.25
CA HIS A 12 -18.27 1.34 -9.30
C HIS A 12 -17.37 1.95 -8.23
N SER A 13 -16.87 1.15 -7.26
CA SER A 13 -15.99 1.64 -6.18
C SER A 13 -14.50 1.68 -6.55
N ARG A 14 -14.06 0.92 -7.57
CA ARG A 14 -12.65 0.83 -8.00
C ARG A 14 -12.32 1.54 -9.31
N ILE A 15 -13.34 2.06 -10.00
CA ILE A 15 -13.21 2.78 -11.26
C ILE A 15 -13.52 4.25 -10.98
N SER A 16 -12.66 5.15 -11.46
CA SER A 16 -12.88 6.59 -11.28
C SER A 16 -14.24 6.98 -11.83
N SER A 17 -14.90 7.89 -11.12
CA SER A 17 -16.31 8.18 -11.38
C SER A 17 -16.53 8.84 -12.74
N TRP A 18 -15.53 9.57 -13.25
CA TRP A 18 -15.53 10.11 -14.60
C TRP A 18 -15.39 9.02 -15.68
N TYR A 19 -14.61 7.96 -15.45
CA TYR A 19 -14.45 6.87 -16.42
C TYR A 19 -15.74 6.05 -16.52
N ALA A 20 -16.39 5.80 -15.37
CA ALA A 20 -17.71 5.19 -15.34
C ALA A 20 -18.78 6.02 -16.09
N GLU A 21 -18.55 7.30 -16.36
CA GLU A 21 -19.46 8.10 -17.17
C GLU A 21 -19.20 7.98 -18.68
N ILE A 22 -17.95 7.79 -19.10
CA ILE A 22 -17.52 7.90 -20.52
C ILE A 22 -17.10 6.58 -21.17
N PHE A 23 -16.98 5.50 -20.41
CA PHE A 23 -16.66 4.18 -20.98
C PHE A 23 -17.77 3.71 -21.94
N PRO A 24 -17.56 2.69 -22.79
CA PRO A 24 -18.51 2.34 -23.86
C PRO A 24 -19.97 2.06 -23.44
N ALA A 25 -20.22 1.66 -22.18
CA ALA A 25 -21.57 1.48 -21.65
C ALA A 25 -21.98 2.59 -20.66
N GLY A 26 -21.16 3.64 -20.54
CA GLY A 26 -21.42 4.82 -19.75
C GLY A 26 -22.44 5.74 -20.42
N PRO A 27 -23.15 6.57 -19.63
CA PRO A 27 -24.23 7.41 -20.13
C PRO A 27 -23.79 8.67 -20.89
N ARG A 28 -22.48 8.97 -20.96
CA ARG A 28 -21.94 10.24 -21.49
C ARG A 28 -20.82 9.99 -22.49
N ASP A 29 -20.62 10.97 -23.37
CA ASP A 29 -19.43 11.03 -24.22
C ASP A 29 -18.28 11.72 -23.49
N GLY A 30 -17.05 11.51 -23.96
CA GLY A 30 -15.87 12.13 -23.37
C GLY A 30 -14.56 11.55 -23.90
N PHE A 31 -13.46 11.90 -23.24
CA PHE A 31 -12.13 11.37 -23.58
C PHE A 31 -11.20 11.31 -22.38
N TYR A 32 -10.13 10.53 -22.50
CA TYR A 32 -9.00 10.54 -21.60
C TYR A 32 -7.68 10.57 -22.40
N HIS A 33 -6.77 11.48 -22.04
CA HIS A 33 -5.43 11.56 -22.61
C HIS A 33 -4.37 11.50 -21.52
N LYS A 34 -3.42 10.59 -21.67
CA LYS A 34 -2.20 10.54 -20.85
C LYS A 34 -1.09 11.35 -21.53
N LEU A 35 -0.51 12.30 -20.80
CA LEU A 35 0.42 13.32 -21.31
C LEU A 35 1.63 13.41 -20.39
N GLY A 36 2.52 12.40 -20.44
CA GLY A 36 3.75 12.40 -19.64
C GLY A 36 3.45 12.32 -18.14
N GLN A 37 3.80 13.36 -17.37
CA GLN A 37 3.47 13.47 -15.94
C GLN A 37 2.06 14.02 -15.69
N HIS A 38 1.25 14.23 -16.72
CA HIS A 38 -0.12 14.75 -16.61
C HIS A 38 -1.11 13.80 -17.27
N SER A 39 -2.38 14.06 -17.03
CA SER A 39 -3.48 13.47 -17.78
C SER A 39 -4.67 14.42 -17.82
N ALA A 40 -5.50 14.29 -18.85
CA ALA A 40 -6.71 15.07 -19.01
C ALA A 40 -7.89 14.13 -19.22
N ALA A 41 -8.92 14.26 -18.40
CA ALA A 41 -10.18 13.51 -18.51
C ALA A 41 -11.33 14.48 -18.79
N PHE A 42 -12.08 14.25 -19.85
CA PHE A 42 -13.25 15.05 -20.22
C PHE A 42 -14.53 14.20 -20.15
N VAL A 43 -15.57 14.73 -19.51
CA VAL A 43 -16.93 14.18 -19.51
C VAL A 43 -17.89 15.25 -20.00
N ASP A 44 -18.61 14.96 -21.09
CA ASP A 44 -19.61 15.84 -21.66
C ASP A 44 -20.96 15.66 -20.94
N ARG A 45 -21.45 16.75 -20.33
CA ARG A 45 -22.78 16.82 -19.70
C ARG A 45 -23.65 17.94 -20.32
N GLY A 46 -23.22 18.50 -21.46
CA GLY A 46 -23.93 19.52 -22.22
C GLY A 46 -23.12 20.82 -22.43
N ASP A 47 -23.67 21.70 -23.27
CA ASP A 47 -23.02 22.94 -23.73
C ASP A 47 -23.09 24.12 -22.73
N HIS A 48 -23.84 23.99 -21.64
CA HIS A 48 -24.19 25.14 -20.81
C HIS A 48 -23.00 25.68 -20.00
N GLN A 49 -22.22 24.78 -19.40
CA GLN A 49 -21.11 25.13 -18.51
C GLN A 49 -20.05 24.04 -18.59
N LEU A 50 -18.83 24.42 -18.98
CA LEU A 50 -17.62 23.65 -18.80
C LEU A 50 -16.88 24.11 -17.55
N VAL A 51 -16.47 23.18 -16.70
CA VAL A 51 -15.50 23.42 -15.63
C VAL A 51 -14.20 22.70 -15.98
N VAL A 52 -13.10 23.43 -16.03
CA VAL A 52 -11.74 22.89 -16.14
C VAL A 52 -11.14 22.90 -14.73
N SER A 53 -10.79 21.74 -14.19
CA SER A 53 -10.15 21.67 -12.86
C SER A 53 -8.71 21.22 -12.98
N PHE A 54 -7.84 21.77 -12.13
CA PHE A 54 -6.43 21.43 -12.06
C PHE A 54 -6.09 20.88 -10.68
N ASP A 55 -5.42 19.73 -10.64
CA ASP A 55 -4.99 19.12 -9.38
C ASP A 55 -4.04 20.04 -8.60
N ASN A 56 -4.18 19.96 -7.27
CA ASN A 56 -3.29 20.65 -6.36
C ASN A 56 -2.16 19.72 -5.89
N LEU A 57 -1.17 20.27 -5.19
CA LEU A 57 0.01 19.52 -4.76
C LEU A 57 -0.31 18.31 -3.85
N SER A 58 -1.37 18.36 -3.05
CA SER A 58 -1.74 17.24 -2.16
C SER A 58 -2.50 16.12 -2.86
N ASP A 59 -3.19 16.42 -3.95
CA ASP A 59 -3.88 15.43 -4.78
C ASP A 59 -2.97 14.93 -5.93
N ALA A 60 -1.94 15.70 -6.27
CA ALA A 60 -0.94 15.33 -7.27
C ALA A 60 -0.09 14.13 -6.82
N GLY A 61 0.12 13.18 -7.72
CA GLY A 61 0.88 11.97 -7.42
C GLY A 61 0.11 10.93 -6.61
N TYR A 62 -1.24 10.97 -6.66
CA TYR A 62 -2.10 9.93 -6.10
C TYR A 62 -1.64 8.54 -6.58
N PRO A 63 -1.33 7.60 -5.67
CA PRO A 63 -0.75 6.31 -6.02
C PRO A 63 -1.80 5.25 -6.40
N GLY A 64 -3.09 5.54 -6.23
CA GLY A 64 -4.19 4.64 -6.55
C GLY A 64 -4.58 4.65 -8.03
N TYR A 65 -5.30 3.61 -8.45
CA TYR A 65 -5.70 3.38 -9.84
C TYR A 65 -7.03 4.02 -10.22
N ASP A 66 -7.69 4.70 -9.28
CA ASP A 66 -8.93 5.45 -9.42
C ASP A 66 -8.71 6.98 -9.35
N PRO A 67 -7.72 7.55 -10.09
CA PRO A 67 -7.44 8.97 -9.99
C PRO A 67 -8.67 9.79 -10.37
N GLU A 68 -9.09 10.65 -9.46
CA GLU A 68 -10.27 11.48 -9.58
C GLU A 68 -9.83 12.94 -9.69
N PRO A 69 -10.10 13.64 -10.80
CA PRO A 69 -9.72 15.03 -10.92
C PRO A 69 -10.28 15.87 -9.78
N TRP A 70 -9.53 16.90 -9.40
CA TRP A 70 -9.97 17.77 -8.31
C TRP A 70 -11.40 18.31 -8.55
N ALA A 71 -12.23 18.21 -7.51
CA ALA A 71 -13.63 18.64 -7.48
C ALA A 71 -14.64 17.88 -8.35
N THR A 72 -14.33 16.71 -8.95
CA THR A 72 -15.27 15.97 -9.82
C THR A 72 -16.64 15.77 -9.20
N LYS A 73 -16.73 15.26 -7.97
CA LYS A 73 -18.02 14.97 -7.32
C LYS A 73 -18.93 16.21 -7.27
N PHE A 74 -18.37 17.37 -6.98
CA PHE A 74 -19.12 18.63 -6.92
C PHE A 74 -19.56 19.09 -8.32
N ILE A 75 -18.67 19.03 -9.31
CA ILE A 75 -18.95 19.43 -10.69
C ILE A 75 -20.04 18.55 -11.30
N ARG A 76 -19.91 17.22 -11.11
CA ARG A 76 -20.90 16.22 -11.53
C ARG A 76 -22.28 16.45 -10.90
N GLN A 77 -22.34 16.75 -9.60
CA GLN A 77 -23.61 17.02 -8.90
C GLN A 77 -24.33 18.27 -9.41
N ASN A 78 -23.63 19.20 -10.04
CA ASN A 78 -24.24 20.38 -10.68
C ASN A 78 -24.57 20.14 -12.17
N GLY A 79 -24.30 18.95 -12.70
CA GLY A 79 -24.58 18.60 -14.10
C GLY A 79 -23.69 19.32 -15.12
N TRP A 80 -22.52 19.82 -14.72
CA TRP A 80 -21.63 20.55 -15.62
C TRP A 80 -20.67 19.62 -16.38
N SER A 81 -20.34 19.99 -17.61
CA SER A 81 -19.26 19.35 -18.37
C SER A 81 -17.93 19.59 -17.66
N HIS A 82 -17.06 18.59 -17.64
CA HIS A 82 -15.86 18.62 -16.81
C HIS A 82 -14.64 18.18 -17.59
N LEU A 83 -13.63 19.05 -17.70
CA LEU A 83 -12.27 18.72 -18.13
C LEU A 83 -11.34 18.74 -16.90
N GLY A 84 -11.04 17.58 -16.34
CA GLY A 84 -10.13 17.42 -15.21
C GLY A 84 -8.69 17.22 -15.68
N VAL A 85 -7.78 18.09 -15.26
CA VAL A 85 -6.35 18.03 -15.58
C VAL A 85 -5.56 17.62 -14.34
N MET A 86 -5.03 16.40 -14.39
CA MET A 86 -4.34 15.74 -13.30
C MET A 86 -2.82 15.83 -13.44
N ALA A 87 -2.12 15.82 -12.30
CA ALA A 87 -0.65 15.91 -12.25
C ALA A 87 -0.04 14.80 -11.39
N GLN A 88 1.02 14.16 -11.88
CA GLN A 88 1.80 13.15 -11.17
C GLN A 88 2.97 13.81 -10.42
N GLY A 89 2.64 14.64 -9.42
CA GLY A 89 3.60 15.31 -8.55
C GLY A 89 3.77 16.83 -8.77
N PRO A 90 4.80 17.45 -8.17
CA PRO A 90 5.02 18.91 -8.09
C PRO A 90 5.50 19.54 -9.41
N THR A 91 4.74 19.38 -10.48
CA THR A 91 5.13 19.80 -11.84
C THR A 91 4.76 21.24 -12.18
N TRP A 92 3.85 21.88 -11.43
CA TRP A 92 3.27 23.19 -11.77
C TRP A 92 2.72 23.28 -13.20
N PHE A 93 2.37 22.12 -13.81
CA PHE A 93 1.93 22.03 -15.20
C PHE A 93 2.95 22.65 -16.19
N ARG A 94 4.23 22.62 -15.82
CA ARG A 94 5.37 23.09 -16.61
C ARG A 94 5.93 21.95 -17.46
N ASP A 95 5.10 21.47 -18.37
CA ASP A 95 5.44 20.40 -19.32
C ASP A 95 4.86 20.77 -20.69
N ALA A 96 5.69 20.68 -21.74
CA ALA A 96 5.30 21.03 -23.10
C ALA A 96 4.13 20.17 -23.63
N GLN A 97 3.99 18.92 -23.17
CA GLN A 97 2.93 18.02 -23.63
C GLN A 97 1.54 18.47 -23.16
N ILE A 98 1.39 18.85 -21.89
CA ILE A 98 0.09 19.34 -21.38
C ILE A 98 -0.22 20.73 -21.92
N ILE A 99 0.78 21.60 -22.06
CA ILE A 99 0.63 22.92 -22.67
C ILE A 99 0.11 22.77 -24.12
N GLY A 100 0.83 21.98 -24.93
CA GLY A 100 0.46 21.76 -26.33
C GLY A 100 -0.90 21.08 -26.50
N PHE A 101 -1.28 20.17 -25.58
CA PHE A 101 -2.61 19.57 -25.59
C PHE A 101 -3.73 20.59 -25.32
N LEU A 102 -3.56 21.47 -24.33
CA LEU A 102 -4.54 22.51 -24.04
C LEU A 102 -4.63 23.56 -25.17
N GLU A 103 -3.51 23.87 -25.83
CA GLU A 103 -3.50 24.70 -27.04
C GLU A 103 -4.22 24.02 -28.21
N LEU A 104 -4.00 22.72 -28.42
CA LEU A 104 -4.70 21.96 -29.43
C LEU A 104 -6.23 21.98 -29.22
N LEU A 105 -6.69 21.83 -27.97
CA LEU A 105 -8.12 21.95 -27.65
C LEU A 105 -8.65 23.35 -28.01
N ARG A 106 -7.92 24.42 -27.68
CA ARG A 106 -8.28 25.78 -28.09
C ARG A 106 -8.38 25.89 -29.62
N ASP A 107 -7.37 25.41 -30.33
CA ASP A 107 -7.28 25.56 -31.79
C ASP A 107 -8.35 24.75 -32.53
N GLN A 108 -8.83 23.66 -31.92
CA GLN A 108 -9.98 22.88 -32.39
C GLN A 108 -11.34 23.49 -32.01
N GLY A 109 -11.37 24.63 -31.33
CA GLY A 109 -12.59 25.30 -30.90
C GLY A 109 -13.28 24.65 -29.70
N PHE A 110 -12.62 23.74 -28.98
CA PHE A 110 -13.21 22.98 -27.87
C PHE A 110 -13.80 23.89 -26.79
N PHE A 111 -13.11 24.94 -26.37
CA PHE A 111 -13.63 25.84 -25.33
C PHE A 111 -14.79 26.70 -25.81
N SER A 112 -14.82 27.05 -27.10
CA SER A 112 -15.85 27.94 -27.69
C SER A 112 -17.21 27.28 -27.87
N GLN A 113 -17.31 25.95 -27.78
CA GLN A 113 -18.59 25.25 -27.86
C GLN A 113 -19.46 25.43 -26.61
N PHE A 114 -18.87 25.86 -25.48
CA PHE A 114 -19.58 26.04 -24.22
C PHE A 114 -20.01 27.48 -24.00
N LYS A 115 -21.24 27.69 -23.51
CA LYS A 115 -21.77 29.03 -23.21
C LYS A 115 -20.99 29.73 -22.10
N ARG A 116 -20.42 28.93 -21.19
CA ARG A 116 -19.61 29.39 -20.06
C ARG A 116 -18.46 28.43 -19.81
N VAL A 117 -17.28 28.97 -19.56
CA VAL A 117 -16.10 28.21 -19.15
C VAL A 117 -15.62 28.74 -17.81
N ALA A 118 -15.38 27.84 -16.86
CA ALA A 118 -14.75 28.15 -15.59
C ALA A 118 -13.48 27.33 -15.39
N MET A 119 -12.38 27.95 -14.95
CA MET A 119 -11.14 27.25 -14.61
C MET A 119 -10.89 27.34 -13.10
N VAL A 120 -10.63 26.22 -12.44
CA VAL A 120 -10.61 26.15 -10.98
C VAL A 120 -9.40 25.38 -10.45
N GLY A 121 -8.85 25.84 -9.33
CA GLY A 121 -7.77 25.13 -8.65
C GLY A 121 -7.33 25.76 -7.34
N THR A 122 -6.43 25.07 -6.63
CA THR A 122 -5.80 25.57 -5.40
C THR A 122 -4.28 25.42 -5.44
N SER A 123 -3.53 26.39 -4.94
CA SER A 123 -2.06 26.42 -4.93
C SER A 123 -1.49 26.18 -6.33
N MET A 124 -0.77 25.08 -6.56
CA MET A 124 -0.30 24.63 -7.88
C MET A 124 -1.40 24.64 -8.96
N GLY A 125 -2.60 24.13 -8.64
CA GLY A 125 -3.72 24.12 -9.58
C GLY A 125 -4.33 25.52 -9.80
N ALA A 126 -4.21 26.42 -8.82
CA ALA A 126 -4.66 27.81 -8.96
C ALA A 126 -3.73 28.61 -9.89
N PHE A 127 -2.41 28.34 -9.85
CA PHE A 127 -1.48 28.84 -10.87
C PHE A 127 -1.92 28.41 -12.26
N ALA A 128 -2.19 27.11 -12.48
CA ALA A 128 -2.62 26.60 -13.78
C ALA A 128 -3.97 27.20 -14.22
N ALA A 129 -4.95 27.31 -13.32
CA ALA A 129 -6.25 27.90 -13.62
C ALA A 129 -6.14 29.37 -14.06
N LEU A 130 -5.29 30.17 -13.41
CA LEU A 130 -5.04 31.55 -13.83
C LEU A 130 -4.31 31.61 -15.17
N THR A 131 -3.28 30.80 -15.32
CA THR A 131 -2.34 30.88 -16.44
C THR A 131 -2.95 30.36 -17.74
N PHE A 132 -3.66 29.25 -17.71
CA PHE A 132 -4.32 28.68 -18.90
C PHE A 132 -5.67 29.34 -19.22
N SER A 133 -6.13 30.31 -18.42
CA SER A 133 -7.39 31.02 -18.66
C SER A 133 -7.42 31.75 -20.01
N SER A 134 -6.26 32.17 -20.53
CA SER A 134 -6.14 32.81 -21.84
C SER A 134 -6.53 31.89 -23.01
N LEU A 135 -6.53 30.56 -22.81
CA LEU A 135 -6.97 29.57 -23.80
C LEU A 135 -8.49 29.56 -24.01
N ALA A 136 -9.25 30.10 -23.05
CA ALA A 136 -10.70 30.27 -23.14
C ALA A 136 -11.07 31.73 -22.83
N PRO A 137 -10.98 32.65 -23.80
CA PRO A 137 -11.34 34.05 -23.60
C PRO A 137 -12.74 34.22 -22.98
N GLY A 138 -12.85 35.09 -21.98
CA GLY A 138 -14.08 35.29 -21.22
C GLY A 138 -14.34 34.28 -20.09
N ALA A 139 -13.43 33.33 -19.84
CA ALA A 139 -13.57 32.37 -18.75
C ALA A 139 -13.65 33.04 -17.37
N THR A 140 -14.31 32.34 -16.45
CA THR A 140 -14.28 32.67 -15.01
C THR A 140 -13.21 31.82 -14.32
N VAL A 141 -12.32 32.43 -13.54
CA VAL A 141 -11.31 31.69 -12.77
C VAL A 141 -11.68 31.67 -11.30
N VAL A 142 -11.53 30.52 -10.64
CA VAL A 142 -11.60 30.40 -9.18
C VAL A 142 -10.25 29.89 -8.68
N ALA A 143 -9.44 30.81 -8.15
CA ALA A 143 -8.07 30.55 -7.75
C ALA A 143 -7.93 30.66 -6.23
N MET A 144 -7.57 29.56 -5.58
CA MET A 144 -7.37 29.51 -4.12
C MET A 144 -5.89 29.43 -3.77
N SER A 145 -5.39 30.41 -3.04
CA SER A 145 -3.99 30.61 -2.64
C SER A 145 -3.01 30.48 -3.82
N PRO A 146 -3.20 31.22 -4.92
CA PRO A 146 -2.40 31.05 -6.13
C PRO A 146 -0.96 31.50 -5.95
N GLN A 147 -0.07 30.87 -6.72
CA GLN A 147 1.19 31.49 -7.14
C GLN A 147 0.95 32.14 -8.51
N SER A 148 1.55 33.30 -8.76
CA SER A 148 1.54 33.94 -10.09
C SER A 148 2.55 33.29 -11.04
N THR A 149 3.71 32.90 -10.51
CA THR A 149 4.82 32.20 -11.17
C THR A 149 5.76 31.66 -10.09
N LEU A 150 6.59 30.67 -10.38
CA LEU A 150 7.75 30.30 -9.53
C LEU A 150 9.09 30.54 -10.24
N ASP A 151 9.13 31.32 -11.32
CA ASP A 151 10.39 31.79 -11.87
C ASP A 151 11.14 32.63 -10.83
N ARG A 152 12.31 32.14 -10.41
CA ARG A 152 13.15 32.77 -9.38
C ARG A 152 13.59 34.18 -9.74
N ASN A 153 13.66 34.52 -11.02
CA ASN A 153 14.01 35.87 -11.46
C ASN A 153 12.89 36.88 -11.14
N LEU A 154 11.64 36.41 -11.11
CA LEU A 154 10.46 37.22 -10.88
C LEU A 154 10.00 37.18 -9.42
N VAL A 155 10.16 36.04 -8.75
CA VAL A 155 9.71 35.80 -7.38
C VAL A 155 10.85 35.29 -6.48
N GLY A 156 11.99 35.98 -6.48
CA GLY A 156 13.14 35.63 -5.64
C GLY A 156 12.85 35.62 -4.12
N TRP A 157 11.73 36.20 -3.69
CA TRP A 157 11.24 36.17 -2.30
C TRP A 157 10.46 34.89 -1.96
N GLU A 158 10.04 34.09 -2.94
CA GLU A 158 9.33 32.84 -2.71
C GLU A 158 10.35 31.74 -2.41
N SER A 159 10.16 31.00 -1.31
CA SER A 159 11.07 29.96 -0.84
C SER A 159 10.37 28.63 -0.52
N ARG A 160 9.04 28.61 -0.55
CA ARG A 160 8.22 27.48 -0.08
C ARG A 160 8.16 26.31 -1.06
N PHE A 161 8.33 26.57 -2.36
CA PHE A 161 8.05 25.60 -3.42
C PHE A 161 9.28 25.26 -4.29
N GLN A 162 10.36 24.80 -3.67
CA GLN A 162 11.64 24.54 -4.36
C GLN A 162 11.53 23.58 -5.56
N LYS A 163 10.73 22.52 -5.45
CA LYS A 163 10.50 21.57 -6.57
C LYS A 163 9.76 22.21 -7.75
N GLY A 164 8.84 23.13 -7.47
CA GLY A 164 8.14 23.93 -8.48
C GLY A 164 9.05 24.97 -9.14
N GLN A 165 9.93 25.59 -8.36
CA GLN A 165 10.95 26.52 -8.88
C GLN A 165 11.99 25.84 -9.79
N ALA A 166 12.20 24.53 -9.62
CA ALA A 166 13.12 23.75 -10.46
C ALA A 166 12.50 23.33 -11.80
N GLN A 167 11.21 23.58 -12.03
CA GLN A 167 10.55 23.29 -13.30
C GLN A 167 10.99 24.27 -14.39
N ASP A 168 10.66 23.96 -15.65
CA ASP A 168 11.00 24.82 -16.79
C ASP A 168 10.05 26.03 -16.90
N TRP A 169 10.53 27.18 -16.44
CA TRP A 169 9.83 28.46 -16.51
C TRP A 169 10.07 29.22 -17.83
N SER A 170 10.84 28.65 -18.77
CA SER A 170 11.02 29.21 -20.12
C SER A 170 9.88 28.83 -21.09
N LEU A 171 9.13 27.76 -20.80
CA LEU A 171 7.97 27.36 -21.62
C LEU A 171 6.89 28.46 -21.63
N PRO A 172 6.02 28.50 -22.66
CA PRO A 172 4.87 29.40 -22.68
C PRO A 172 4.00 29.28 -21.41
N TYR A 173 3.17 30.29 -21.15
CA TYR A 173 2.28 30.31 -19.97
C TYR A 173 3.08 30.20 -18.65
N SER A 174 4.22 30.89 -18.53
CA SER A 174 5.09 30.83 -17.34
C SER A 174 4.75 31.85 -16.26
N ASP A 175 4.01 32.91 -16.58
CA ASP A 175 3.51 33.88 -15.61
C ASP A 175 2.02 34.13 -15.83
N ALA A 176 1.23 33.87 -14.78
CA ALA A 176 -0.20 34.15 -14.76
C ALA A 176 -0.50 35.63 -15.01
N ALA A 177 0.40 36.54 -14.61
CA ALA A 177 0.21 37.98 -14.79
C ALA A 177 0.03 38.37 -16.27
N ASP A 178 0.65 37.62 -17.20
CA ASP A 178 0.58 37.90 -18.63
C ASP A 178 -0.68 37.33 -19.30
N GLN A 179 -1.45 36.50 -18.59
CA GLN A 179 -2.52 35.69 -19.19
C GLN A 179 -3.94 36.22 -18.93
N LEU A 180 -4.10 37.17 -18.01
CA LEU A 180 -5.44 37.62 -17.57
C LEU A 180 -6.08 38.71 -18.45
N GLY A 181 -5.43 39.15 -19.53
CA GLY A 181 -5.88 40.28 -20.33
C GLY A 181 -7.22 40.08 -21.07
N ARG A 182 -7.65 38.84 -21.30
CA ARG A 182 -8.94 38.48 -21.92
C ARG A 182 -9.85 37.67 -21.00
N LEU A 183 -9.58 37.73 -19.70
CA LEU A 183 -10.37 37.03 -18.70
C LEU A 183 -11.74 37.70 -18.50
N GLY A 184 -12.77 36.92 -18.22
CA GLY A 184 -14.05 37.47 -17.78
C GLY A 184 -13.99 37.99 -16.34
N ARG A 185 -13.64 37.10 -15.39
CA ARG A 185 -13.47 37.43 -13.96
C ARG A 185 -12.63 36.38 -13.25
N ALA A 186 -11.78 36.78 -12.29
CA ALA A 186 -11.05 35.87 -11.40
C ALA A 186 -11.45 36.10 -9.94
N TYR A 187 -12.04 35.08 -9.30
CA TYR A 187 -12.20 35.04 -7.86
C TYR A 187 -10.92 34.51 -7.22
N VAL A 188 -10.20 35.39 -6.53
CA VAL A 188 -8.89 35.05 -5.93
C VAL A 188 -9.03 35.02 -4.41
N LEU A 189 -9.00 33.81 -3.85
CA LEU A 189 -9.03 33.57 -2.42
C LEU A 189 -7.61 33.42 -1.87
N TYR A 190 -7.24 34.22 -0.89
CA TYR A 190 -5.92 34.16 -0.26
C TYR A 190 -5.99 34.73 1.16
N ASP A 191 -5.02 34.42 2.01
CA ASP A 191 -4.89 35.05 3.32
C ASP A 191 -3.89 36.21 3.26
N PRO A 192 -4.33 37.48 3.42
CA PRO A 192 -3.43 38.63 3.41
C PRO A 192 -2.40 38.64 4.55
N PHE A 193 -2.57 37.82 5.58
CA PHE A 193 -1.56 37.70 6.65
C PHE A 193 -0.33 36.90 6.23
N LEU A 194 -0.40 36.16 5.12
CA LEU A 194 0.75 35.48 4.54
C LEU A 194 1.38 36.36 3.48
N ALA A 195 2.49 37.03 3.82
CA ALA A 195 3.18 37.97 2.94
C ALA A 195 3.49 37.38 1.55
N ALA A 196 3.91 36.11 1.49
CA ALA A 196 4.20 35.44 0.23
C ALA A 196 2.95 35.20 -0.65
N ASP A 197 1.80 34.88 -0.05
CA ASP A 197 0.54 34.73 -0.81
C ASP A 197 0.04 36.10 -1.30
N LEU A 198 0.12 37.12 -0.43
CA LEU A 198 -0.22 38.50 -0.80
C LEU A 198 0.64 38.99 -1.97
N ALA A 199 1.96 38.81 -1.90
CA ALA A 199 2.89 39.23 -2.94
C ALA A 199 2.65 38.55 -4.30
N HIS A 200 2.19 37.28 -4.33
CA HIS A 200 1.77 36.65 -5.58
C HIS A 200 0.49 37.27 -6.15
N VAL A 201 -0.48 37.60 -5.30
CA VAL A 201 -1.75 38.21 -5.75
C VAL A 201 -1.54 39.65 -6.22
N GLU A 202 -0.64 40.40 -5.59
CA GLU A 202 -0.27 41.77 -5.99
C GLU A 202 0.40 41.84 -7.36
N ARG A 203 1.04 40.75 -7.82
CA ARG A 203 1.62 40.67 -9.17
C ARG A 203 0.58 40.55 -10.28
N LEU A 204 -0.61 40.04 -9.97
CA LEU A 204 -1.65 39.80 -10.98
C LEU A 204 -2.26 41.14 -11.45
N PRO A 205 -2.72 41.25 -12.72
CA PRO A 205 -3.53 42.39 -13.15
C PRO A 205 -4.80 42.52 -12.33
N GLN A 206 -5.05 43.71 -11.75
CA GLN A 206 -6.09 43.89 -10.73
C GLN A 206 -7.50 44.10 -11.30
N ASP A 207 -7.63 44.54 -12.56
CA ASP A 207 -8.89 45.01 -13.16
C ASP A 207 -10.01 43.95 -13.19
N ASN A 208 -9.64 42.66 -13.26
CA ASN A 208 -10.58 41.54 -13.36
C ASN A 208 -10.62 40.65 -12.10
N LEU A 209 -9.98 41.08 -11.01
CA LEU A 209 -9.91 40.31 -9.76
C LEU A 209 -11.04 40.68 -8.81
N VAL A 210 -11.68 39.65 -8.26
CA VAL A 210 -12.50 39.76 -7.05
C VAL A 210 -11.70 39.18 -5.90
N HIS A 211 -11.27 40.03 -4.97
CA HIS A 211 -10.48 39.62 -3.83
C HIS A 211 -11.35 38.98 -2.74
N LEU A 212 -11.19 37.67 -2.56
CA LEU A 212 -11.81 36.93 -1.47
C LEU A 212 -10.80 36.81 -0.32
N LYS A 213 -10.71 37.83 0.54
CA LYS A 213 -9.67 37.87 1.59
C LYS A 213 -10.01 36.94 2.76
N GLY A 214 -9.35 35.80 2.81
CA GLY A 214 -9.46 34.76 3.84
C GLY A 214 -8.62 35.05 5.07
N PHE A 215 -8.81 36.20 5.73
CA PHE A 215 -8.02 36.61 6.90
C PHE A 215 -7.96 35.52 7.98
N GLY A 216 -6.74 35.05 8.28
CA GLY A 216 -6.47 34.02 9.28
C GLY A 216 -6.79 32.59 8.84
N LEU A 217 -7.00 32.34 7.54
CA LEU A 217 -7.19 30.99 6.99
C LEU A 217 -5.86 30.31 6.59
N GLY A 218 -4.77 31.06 6.51
CA GLY A 218 -3.48 30.58 6.01
C GLY A 218 -3.54 30.11 4.56
N HIS A 219 -2.51 29.37 4.13
CA HIS A 219 -2.35 28.96 2.73
C HIS A 219 -3.36 27.89 2.28
N LYS A 220 -3.76 26.97 3.18
CA LYS A 220 -4.68 25.87 2.86
C LYS A 220 -6.15 26.32 2.88
N THR A 221 -6.48 27.40 2.17
CA THR A 221 -7.80 28.06 2.18
C THR A 221 -8.94 27.12 1.78
N ALA A 222 -8.77 26.30 0.74
CA ALA A 222 -9.76 25.32 0.29
C ALA A 222 -10.09 24.27 1.38
N LEU A 223 -9.07 23.76 2.07
CA LEU A 223 -9.22 22.79 3.17
C LEU A 223 -9.99 23.40 4.35
N LEU A 224 -9.71 24.65 4.71
CA LEU A 224 -10.42 25.31 5.81
C LEU A 224 -11.86 25.67 5.43
N LEU A 225 -12.12 26.10 4.20
CA LEU A 225 -13.49 26.26 3.70
C LEU A 225 -14.27 24.93 3.75
N ARG A 226 -13.62 23.80 3.45
CA ARG A 226 -14.22 22.47 3.57
C ARG A 226 -14.57 22.12 5.02
N ARG A 227 -13.67 22.39 5.97
CA ARG A 227 -13.91 22.17 7.42
C ARG A 227 -15.03 23.06 7.98
N MET A 228 -15.32 24.20 7.34
CA MET A 228 -16.46 25.06 7.69
C MET A 228 -17.74 24.72 6.90
N GLU A 229 -17.70 23.70 6.04
CA GLU A 229 -18.79 23.36 5.12
C GLU A 229 -19.19 24.51 4.16
N ARG A 230 -18.27 25.46 3.94
CA ARG A 230 -18.50 26.63 3.08
C ARG A 230 -17.84 26.54 1.71
N LEU A 231 -17.03 25.50 1.44
CA LEU A 231 -16.37 25.34 0.14
C LEU A 231 -17.37 25.23 -1.02
N LYS A 232 -18.40 24.38 -0.88
CA LYS A 232 -19.43 24.19 -1.92
C LYS A 232 -20.17 25.49 -2.31
N PRO A 233 -20.76 26.26 -1.37
CA PRO A 233 -21.46 27.50 -1.73
C PRO A 233 -20.53 28.55 -2.33
N VAL A 234 -19.28 28.66 -1.84
CA VAL A 234 -18.27 29.56 -2.44
C VAL A 234 -17.95 29.15 -3.87
N MET A 235 -17.63 27.87 -4.11
CA MET A 235 -17.33 27.35 -5.45
C MET A 235 -18.51 27.51 -6.41
N ALA A 236 -19.73 27.21 -5.98
CA ALA A 236 -20.94 27.32 -6.81
C ALA A 236 -21.20 28.77 -7.22
N GLY A 237 -21.18 29.70 -6.26
CA GLY A 237 -21.38 31.12 -6.56
C GLY A 237 -20.27 31.68 -7.45
N ALA A 238 -19.02 31.28 -7.23
CA ALA A 238 -17.88 31.77 -8.00
C ALA A 238 -17.91 31.25 -9.44
N ILE A 239 -18.12 29.94 -9.67
CA ILE A 239 -18.25 29.34 -11.02
C ILE A 239 -19.42 29.96 -11.78
N ASN A 240 -20.56 30.17 -11.10
CA ASN A 240 -21.72 30.82 -11.68
C ASN A 240 -21.57 32.34 -11.83
N GLY A 241 -20.46 32.93 -11.38
CA GLY A 241 -20.20 34.37 -11.51
C GLY A 241 -21.09 35.24 -10.63
N THR A 242 -21.81 34.66 -9.66
CA THR A 242 -22.78 35.35 -8.80
C THR A 242 -22.24 35.68 -7.41
N LEU A 243 -21.13 35.06 -7.00
CA LEU A 243 -20.55 35.29 -5.68
C LEU A 243 -20.10 36.75 -5.51
N THR A 244 -20.61 37.41 -4.49
CA THR A 244 -20.14 38.74 -4.08
C THR A 244 -19.15 38.66 -2.93
N GLU A 245 -18.33 39.69 -2.75
CA GLU A 245 -17.43 39.80 -1.58
C GLU A 245 -18.23 39.76 -0.27
N ALA A 246 -19.37 40.43 -0.21
CA ALA A 246 -20.22 40.48 0.98
C ALA A 246 -20.72 39.08 1.39
N GLU A 247 -21.19 38.29 0.42
CA GLU A 247 -21.60 36.90 0.65
C GLU A 247 -20.43 36.04 1.11
N PHE A 248 -19.27 36.17 0.44
CA PHE A 248 -18.06 35.47 0.85
C PHE A 248 -17.68 35.79 2.30
N TYR A 249 -17.64 37.08 2.69
CA TYR A 249 -17.31 37.49 4.05
C TYR A 249 -18.34 37.03 5.07
N SER A 250 -19.61 36.90 4.69
CA SER A 250 -20.64 36.29 5.51
C SER A 250 -20.35 34.80 5.76
N LEU A 251 -20.09 34.04 4.69
CA LEU A 251 -19.77 32.61 4.75
C LEU A 251 -18.56 32.32 5.62
N ILE A 252 -17.46 33.08 5.46
CA ILE A 252 -16.22 32.80 6.20
C ILE A 252 -16.23 33.24 7.67
N ARG A 253 -17.32 33.81 8.20
CA ARG A 253 -17.40 34.15 9.65
C ARG A 253 -17.23 32.93 10.55
N ALA A 254 -17.61 31.74 10.06
CA ALA A 254 -17.46 30.46 10.76
C ALA A 254 -16.00 30.12 11.11
N ARG A 255 -15.01 30.75 10.48
CA ARG A 255 -13.58 30.51 10.77
C ARG A 255 -13.20 30.75 12.22
N LYS A 256 -13.98 31.60 12.91
CA LYS A 256 -13.85 31.94 14.32
C LYS A 256 -13.99 30.73 15.26
N ASP A 257 -14.46 29.59 14.77
CA ASP A 257 -14.58 28.33 15.50
C ASP A 257 -13.37 27.40 15.28
N LEU A 258 -12.53 27.69 14.28
CA LEU A 258 -11.39 26.85 13.95
C LEU A 258 -10.19 27.18 14.84
N TYR A 259 -9.58 26.15 15.42
CA TYR A 259 -8.34 26.29 16.20
C TYR A 259 -7.20 26.93 15.38
N VAL A 260 -7.08 26.57 14.10
CA VAL A 260 -6.07 27.13 13.18
C VAL A 260 -6.24 28.65 13.03
N TYR A 261 -7.48 29.13 12.91
CA TYR A 261 -7.77 30.57 12.88
C TYR A 261 -7.38 31.24 14.19
N ARG A 262 -7.61 30.57 15.34
CA ARG A 262 -7.17 31.10 16.63
C ARG A 262 -5.66 31.32 16.66
N ARG A 263 -4.89 30.30 16.27
CA ARG A 263 -3.42 30.36 16.20
C ARG A 263 -2.93 31.48 15.27
N ALA A 264 -3.46 31.57 14.07
CA ALA A 264 -3.10 32.60 13.10
C ALA A 264 -3.38 34.02 13.62
N MET A 265 -4.48 34.21 14.35
CA MET A 265 -4.81 35.49 14.97
C MET A 265 -3.93 35.81 16.19
N GLU A 266 -3.52 34.81 16.98
CA GLU A 266 -2.57 35.01 18.08
C GLU A 266 -1.21 35.48 17.55
N GLU A 267 -0.70 34.82 16.50
CA GLU A 267 0.54 35.20 15.81
C GLU A 267 0.42 36.61 15.20
N HIS A 268 -0.67 36.90 14.48
CA HIS A 268 -0.90 38.22 13.92
C HIS A 268 -1.00 39.34 14.98
N LEU A 269 -1.54 39.05 16.16
CA LEU A 269 -1.60 40.02 17.27
C LEU A 269 -0.22 40.25 17.89
N ALA A 270 0.57 39.18 18.06
CA ALA A 270 1.94 39.25 18.57
C ALA A 270 2.84 40.06 17.61
N ASP A 271 2.77 39.80 16.30
CA ASP A 271 3.54 40.51 15.28
C ASP A 271 3.24 42.02 15.23
N ARG A 272 2.07 42.43 15.71
CA ARG A 272 1.67 43.84 15.84
C ARG A 272 1.91 44.44 17.22
N GLY A 273 2.63 43.74 18.10
CA GLY A 273 2.93 44.16 19.47
C GLY A 273 1.69 44.28 20.36
N ARG A 274 0.65 43.49 20.10
CA ARG A 274 -0.63 43.51 20.83
C ARG A 274 -0.82 42.28 21.72
N ASP A 275 0.26 41.83 22.36
CA ASP A 275 0.27 40.63 23.21
C ASP A 275 -0.77 40.67 24.34
N SER A 276 -1.07 41.88 24.85
CA SER A 276 -2.09 42.10 25.88
C SER A 276 -3.51 41.70 25.46
N LEU A 277 -3.80 41.60 24.15
CA LEU A 277 -5.10 41.18 23.61
C LEU A 277 -5.21 39.66 23.41
N ILE A 278 -4.09 38.92 23.41
CA ILE A 278 -4.07 37.47 23.19
C ILE A 278 -4.90 36.71 24.23
N PRO A 279 -4.80 36.98 25.56
CA PRO A 279 -5.63 36.31 26.55
C PRO A 279 -7.13 36.57 26.36
N GLN A 280 -7.51 37.80 25.97
CA GLN A 280 -8.91 38.17 25.72
C GLN A 280 -9.46 37.43 24.50
N PHE A 281 -8.66 37.33 23.43
CA PHE A 281 -9.01 36.59 22.24
C PHE A 281 -9.18 35.08 22.50
N ARG A 282 -8.26 34.46 23.28
CA ARG A 282 -8.39 33.06 23.72
C ARG A 282 -9.67 32.83 24.52
N LYS A 283 -9.98 33.73 25.46
CA LYS A 283 -11.21 33.68 26.26
C LYS A 283 -12.44 33.75 25.36
N ALA A 284 -12.49 34.68 24.40
CA ALA A 284 -13.59 34.80 23.46
C ALA A 284 -13.77 33.55 22.57
N PHE A 285 -12.66 32.91 22.15
CA PHE A 285 -12.70 31.64 21.43
C PHE A 285 -13.27 30.50 22.29
N GLN A 286 -12.79 30.35 23.53
CA GLN A 286 -13.28 29.34 24.47
C GLN A 286 -14.76 29.51 24.80
N THR A 287 -15.22 30.76 25.02
CA THR A 287 -16.63 31.04 25.25
C THR A 287 -17.49 30.63 24.06
N ARG A 288 -17.07 30.94 22.83
CA ARG A 288 -17.79 30.54 21.61
C ARG A 288 -17.84 29.02 21.44
N SER A 289 -16.71 28.34 21.67
CA SER A 289 -16.64 26.88 21.59
C SER A 289 -17.57 26.20 22.60
N ARG A 290 -17.66 26.71 23.84
CA ARG A 290 -18.62 26.23 24.84
C ARG A 290 -20.07 26.48 24.46
N GLN A 291 -20.39 27.66 23.91
CA GLN A 291 -21.74 27.98 23.45
C GLN A 291 -22.18 27.07 22.30
N LYS A 292 -21.27 26.77 21.37
CA LYS A 292 -21.53 25.85 20.26
C LYS A 292 -21.74 24.41 20.74
N ALA A 293 -20.87 23.91 21.61
CA ALA A 293 -21.03 22.59 22.20
C ALA A 293 -22.34 22.46 23.00
N ALA A 294 -22.76 23.51 23.70
CA ALA A 294 -24.05 23.54 24.41
C ALA A 294 -25.26 23.56 23.45
N ALA A 295 -25.16 24.24 22.31
CA ALA A 295 -26.21 24.25 21.29
C ALA A 295 -26.29 22.90 20.56
N GLU A 296 -25.15 22.28 20.23
CA GLU A 296 -25.09 20.96 19.59
C GLU A 296 -25.60 19.85 20.53
N ALA A 297 -25.32 19.94 21.85
CA ALA A 297 -25.86 19.03 22.86
C ALA A 297 -27.37 19.22 23.11
N GLN A 298 -27.93 20.38 22.78
CA GLN A 298 -29.39 20.62 22.85
C GLN A 298 -30.13 20.08 21.61
N ASP A 299 -29.49 20.09 20.44
CA ASP A 299 -30.06 19.55 19.19
C ASP A 299 -29.90 18.03 19.05
N ASN A 300 -29.06 17.38 19.87
CA ASN A 300 -28.83 15.94 19.83
C ASN A 300 -28.61 15.33 21.25
N PRO A 301 -29.66 14.82 21.92
CA PRO A 301 -29.60 14.49 23.35
C PRO A 301 -28.85 13.20 23.71
N ASP A 302 -28.43 12.38 22.74
CA ASP A 302 -27.58 11.20 22.95
C ASP A 302 -26.37 11.19 22.02
N PRO A 303 -25.17 11.55 22.52
CA PRO A 303 -23.91 11.12 21.92
C PRO A 303 -23.12 10.22 22.88
N GLU A 304 -22.74 9.03 22.41
CA GLU A 304 -21.65 8.24 23.01
C GLU A 304 -20.36 9.07 23.10
N PRO A 305 -19.53 8.87 24.14
CA PRO A 305 -18.38 9.73 24.40
C PRO A 305 -17.27 9.57 23.35
N ALA A 306 -16.97 10.64 22.62
CA ALA A 306 -15.84 10.72 21.70
C ALA A 306 -14.50 10.86 22.45
N GLU A 307 -13.54 9.98 22.17
CA GLU A 307 -12.15 10.06 22.61
C GLU A 307 -11.45 11.35 22.13
N ALA A 308 -10.64 11.95 23.01
CA ALA A 308 -9.85 13.12 22.70
C ALA A 308 -8.72 12.80 21.69
N PRO A 309 -8.47 13.63 20.67
CA PRO A 309 -7.41 13.35 19.69
C PRO A 309 -6.00 13.56 20.31
N PRO A 310 -5.04 12.66 20.07
CA PRO A 310 -3.69 12.76 20.62
C PRO A 310 -2.86 13.87 19.96
N ILE A 311 -1.97 14.43 20.77
CA ILE A 311 -1.03 15.50 20.44
C ILE A 311 0.10 14.90 19.57
N ALA A 312 0.33 15.46 18.38
CA ALA A 312 1.46 15.08 17.52
C ALA A 312 2.71 15.89 17.89
N GLU A 313 3.77 15.20 18.35
CA GLU A 313 5.13 15.74 18.44
C GLU A 313 5.92 15.55 17.13
N PRO A 314 6.94 16.40 16.87
CA PRO A 314 7.53 16.57 15.55
C PRO A 314 8.60 15.52 15.22
N ALA A 315 8.54 14.96 14.00
CA ALA A 315 9.58 14.07 13.49
C ALA A 315 10.86 14.85 13.12
N ALA A 316 11.98 14.43 13.71
CA ALA A 316 13.35 14.86 13.38
C ALA A 316 13.89 14.17 12.10
N PRO A 317 14.95 14.70 11.47
CA PRO A 317 15.32 14.42 10.08
C PRO A 317 16.33 13.26 9.94
N GLN A 318 16.31 12.55 8.81
CA GLN A 318 17.34 11.58 8.41
C GLN A 318 17.44 11.49 6.86
N PRO A 319 18.54 10.97 6.26
CA PRO A 319 19.74 11.71 5.88
C PRO A 319 20.01 11.65 4.36
N GLU A 320 20.92 12.48 3.86
CA GLU A 320 21.36 12.53 2.45
C GLU A 320 21.99 11.21 1.98
N ALA A 321 21.51 10.70 0.84
CA ALA A 321 22.13 9.59 0.11
C ALA A 321 22.89 10.12 -1.12
N ILE A 322 24.14 9.67 -1.21
CA ILE A 322 25.20 9.99 -2.16
C ILE A 322 24.80 9.58 -3.59
N ARG A 323 25.06 10.46 -4.58
CA ARG A 323 24.89 10.19 -6.01
C ARG A 323 26.17 9.58 -6.61
N PRO A 324 26.10 8.53 -7.45
CA PRO A 324 27.19 8.18 -8.34
C PRO A 324 27.11 9.00 -9.64
N GLU A 325 28.26 9.48 -10.12
CA GLU A 325 28.42 10.20 -11.39
C GLU A 325 28.28 9.25 -12.59
N VAL A 326 27.64 9.72 -13.66
CA VAL A 326 27.62 9.06 -14.99
C VAL A 326 28.18 10.05 -16.02
N PRO A 327 29.06 9.64 -16.97
CA PRO A 327 29.76 10.56 -17.84
C PRO A 327 28.90 11.04 -19.01
N VAL A 328 29.12 12.29 -19.41
CA VAL A 328 28.50 12.96 -20.56
C VAL A 328 29.08 12.43 -21.87
N ILE A 329 28.24 11.91 -22.76
CA ILE A 329 28.57 11.71 -24.18
C ILE A 329 27.92 12.85 -24.97
N SER A 330 28.75 13.60 -25.70
CA SER A 330 28.32 14.73 -26.55
C SER A 330 27.82 14.23 -27.91
N ALA A 331 26.64 14.70 -28.33
CA ALA A 331 26.13 14.51 -29.69
C ALA A 331 26.63 15.62 -30.64
N PRO A 332 26.93 15.32 -31.92
CA PRO A 332 27.27 16.34 -32.91
C PRO A 332 26.02 16.97 -33.57
N ALA A 333 26.24 18.18 -34.10
CA ALA A 333 25.25 19.13 -34.59
C ALA A 333 24.38 18.65 -35.76
N ALA A 334 23.11 19.06 -35.73
CA ALA A 334 22.12 18.86 -36.77
C ALA A 334 22.29 19.88 -37.92
N THR A 335 22.16 19.40 -39.16
CA THR A 335 21.88 20.21 -40.36
C THR A 335 20.40 20.03 -40.75
N GLU A 336 19.69 21.13 -40.94
CA GLU A 336 18.29 21.18 -41.40
C GLU A 336 18.13 20.70 -42.85
N PRO A 337 17.01 20.04 -43.20
CA PRO A 337 16.52 19.99 -44.57
C PRO A 337 15.20 20.77 -44.76
N ASP A 338 15.05 21.30 -45.98
CA ASP A 338 14.02 22.20 -46.51
C ASP A 338 12.54 21.72 -46.42
N PRO A 339 11.56 22.65 -46.51
CA PRO A 339 10.15 22.36 -46.28
C PRO A 339 9.46 21.65 -47.47
N ILE A 340 8.72 20.59 -47.17
CA ILE A 340 7.86 19.87 -48.14
C ILE A 340 6.49 20.54 -48.21
N VAL A 341 6.09 20.98 -49.40
CA VAL A 341 4.75 21.52 -49.72
C VAL A 341 3.80 20.36 -50.03
N TYR A 342 2.73 20.19 -49.25
CA TYR A 342 1.68 19.18 -49.49
C TYR A 342 0.55 19.74 -50.36
N ARG A 343 0.24 19.08 -51.49
CA ARG A 343 -1.00 19.27 -52.26
C ARG A 343 -2.03 18.22 -51.81
N ALA A 344 -3.27 18.64 -51.58
CA ALA A 344 -4.37 17.74 -51.23
C ALA A 344 -4.77 16.84 -52.42
N PRO A 345 -5.07 15.54 -52.22
CA PRO A 345 -5.63 14.67 -53.26
C PRO A 345 -7.17 14.72 -53.31
N GLU A 346 -7.73 14.60 -54.51
CA GLU A 346 -9.16 14.50 -54.80
C GLU A 346 -9.80 13.23 -54.21
N GLU A 347 -11.05 13.37 -53.77
CA GLU A 347 -11.89 12.30 -53.20
C GLU A 347 -12.29 11.25 -54.25
N ASN A 348 -12.00 9.98 -53.98
CA ASN A 348 -12.67 8.84 -54.61
C ASN A 348 -13.47 8.07 -53.54
N PRO A 349 -14.67 7.55 -53.86
CA PRO A 349 -15.51 6.86 -52.88
C PRO A 349 -14.85 5.54 -52.41
N PRO A 350 -15.14 5.09 -51.18
CA PRO A 350 -14.39 4.02 -50.54
C PRO A 350 -14.59 2.68 -51.25
N GLN A 351 -13.50 2.10 -51.77
CA GLN A 351 -13.47 0.69 -52.16
C GLN A 351 -13.58 -0.17 -50.89
N ALA A 352 -14.52 -1.12 -50.90
CA ALA A 352 -14.66 -2.10 -49.84
C ALA A 352 -13.35 -2.87 -49.64
N ALA A 353 -12.88 -2.90 -48.39
CA ALA A 353 -11.70 -3.66 -48.00
C ALA A 353 -11.82 -5.14 -48.44
N PRO A 354 -10.73 -5.77 -48.91
CA PRO A 354 -10.77 -7.16 -49.32
C PRO A 354 -11.14 -8.03 -48.11
N LYS A 355 -12.16 -8.89 -48.26
CA LYS A 355 -12.48 -9.94 -47.29
C LYS A 355 -11.30 -10.91 -47.22
N VAL A 356 -10.48 -10.79 -46.18
CA VAL A 356 -9.50 -11.81 -45.81
C VAL A 356 -10.27 -13.07 -45.42
N SER A 357 -9.99 -14.17 -46.11
CA SER A 357 -10.53 -15.50 -45.76
C SER A 357 -10.08 -15.85 -44.32
N GLN A 358 -11.06 -16.06 -43.44
CA GLN A 358 -10.89 -16.11 -41.98
C GLN A 358 -10.58 -17.52 -41.43
N THR A 359 -10.01 -18.42 -42.24
CA THR A 359 -10.05 -19.86 -41.92
C THR A 359 -8.77 -20.48 -41.36
N ASP A 360 -7.60 -19.82 -41.37
CA ASP A 360 -6.34 -20.46 -40.90
C ASP A 360 -5.44 -19.61 -39.98
N ALA A 361 -5.90 -18.44 -39.53
CA ALA A 361 -5.12 -17.68 -38.54
C ALA A 361 -5.16 -18.40 -37.18
N PRO A 362 -4.02 -18.72 -36.56
CA PRO A 362 -3.99 -19.36 -35.23
C PRO A 362 -4.75 -18.49 -34.24
N ARG A 363 -5.67 -19.10 -33.47
CA ARG A 363 -6.49 -18.41 -32.47
C ARG A 363 -6.02 -18.77 -31.06
N PRO A 364 -6.04 -17.84 -30.10
CA PRO A 364 -5.79 -18.17 -28.70
C PRO A 364 -6.72 -19.27 -28.20
N ARG A 365 -6.17 -20.20 -27.41
CA ARG A 365 -6.94 -21.27 -26.76
C ARG A 365 -7.54 -20.74 -25.47
N THR A 366 -8.67 -20.06 -25.60
CA THR A 366 -9.35 -19.42 -24.47
C THR A 366 -10.86 -19.51 -24.59
N ARG A 367 -11.53 -19.46 -23.43
CA ARG A 367 -12.98 -19.30 -23.31
C ARG A 367 -13.41 -17.84 -23.10
N GLY A 368 -12.45 -16.94 -22.85
CA GLY A 368 -12.69 -15.51 -22.71
C GLY A 368 -12.75 -14.80 -24.07
N ASN A 369 -13.18 -13.55 -24.02
CA ASN A 369 -13.06 -12.62 -25.13
C ASN A 369 -11.58 -12.34 -25.39
N VAL A 370 -11.23 -12.08 -26.65
CA VAL A 370 -9.85 -11.87 -27.10
C VAL A 370 -9.75 -10.52 -27.79
N TRP A 371 -8.80 -9.70 -27.36
CA TRP A 371 -8.47 -8.43 -27.98
C TRP A 371 -6.98 -8.36 -28.28
N MET A 372 -6.61 -7.53 -29.26
CA MET A 372 -5.21 -7.20 -29.58
C MET A 372 -4.31 -8.44 -29.79
N ALA A 373 -4.88 -9.53 -30.30
CA ALA A 373 -4.13 -10.76 -30.55
C ALA A 373 -3.08 -10.51 -31.63
N ARG A 374 -1.82 -10.80 -31.30
CA ARG A 374 -0.67 -10.69 -32.19
C ARG A 374 0.21 -11.92 -32.09
N ALA A 375 0.74 -12.37 -33.23
CA ALA A 375 1.77 -13.41 -33.23
C ALA A 375 3.05 -12.88 -32.56
N THR A 376 3.76 -13.78 -31.85
CA THR A 376 5.11 -13.56 -31.34
C THR A 376 6.03 -14.64 -31.92
N ASP A 377 7.35 -14.50 -31.74
CA ASP A 377 8.33 -15.47 -32.25
C ASP A 377 8.13 -16.87 -31.66
N HIS A 378 7.49 -16.95 -30.49
CA HIS A 378 7.30 -18.18 -29.72
C HIS A 378 5.83 -18.62 -29.60
N GLY A 379 4.89 -17.84 -30.15
CA GLY A 379 3.46 -18.14 -30.05
C GLY A 379 2.57 -16.93 -30.29
N MET A 380 1.75 -16.56 -29.31
CA MET A 380 0.79 -15.48 -29.43
C MET A 380 0.65 -14.69 -28.14
N ALA A 381 0.60 -13.36 -28.27
CA ALA A 381 0.27 -12.43 -27.20
C ALA A 381 -1.12 -11.83 -27.44
N TYR A 382 -1.94 -11.76 -26.41
CA TYR A 382 -3.31 -11.24 -26.51
C TYR A 382 -3.82 -10.71 -25.18
N LEU A 383 -4.81 -9.82 -25.21
CA LEU A 383 -5.59 -9.45 -24.03
C LEU A 383 -6.81 -10.37 -23.95
N SER A 384 -7.17 -10.81 -22.75
CA SER A 384 -8.39 -11.58 -22.53
C SER A 384 -8.96 -11.38 -21.13
N ASP A 385 -10.26 -11.62 -20.97
CA ASP A 385 -10.98 -11.64 -19.69
C ASP A 385 -11.11 -13.06 -19.11
N GLN A 386 -10.35 -14.02 -19.65
CA GLN A 386 -10.46 -15.45 -19.33
C GLN A 386 -10.20 -15.80 -17.86
N TYR A 387 -9.55 -14.91 -17.10
CA TYR A 387 -9.30 -15.11 -15.68
C TYR A 387 -10.31 -14.32 -14.86
N ALA A 388 -11.35 -15.00 -14.38
CA ALA A 388 -12.41 -14.44 -13.54
C ALA A 388 -13.02 -13.12 -14.09
N GLY A 389 -13.07 -12.95 -15.42
CA GLY A 389 -13.59 -11.73 -16.06
C GLY A 389 -12.62 -10.54 -16.04
N ARG A 390 -11.43 -10.66 -15.45
CA ARG A 390 -10.40 -9.62 -15.41
C ARG A 390 -9.65 -9.58 -16.74
N VAL A 391 -9.72 -8.44 -17.43
CA VAL A 391 -8.94 -8.21 -18.65
C VAL A 391 -7.46 -8.06 -18.30
N MET A 392 -6.63 -9.00 -18.75
CA MET A 392 -5.17 -8.91 -18.65
C MET A 392 -4.48 -9.49 -19.88
N GLY A 393 -3.18 -9.20 -20.00
CA GLY A 393 -2.34 -9.75 -21.05
C GLY A 393 -2.01 -11.20 -20.79
N TYR A 394 -1.97 -11.98 -21.86
CA TYR A 394 -1.53 -13.37 -21.87
C TYR A 394 -0.54 -13.59 -22.98
N GLU A 395 0.36 -14.53 -22.73
CA GLU A 395 1.19 -15.12 -23.74
C GLU A 395 0.94 -16.63 -23.77
N GLN A 396 0.63 -17.14 -24.96
CA GLN A 396 0.44 -18.55 -25.20
C GLN A 396 1.58 -19.07 -26.07
N ARG A 397 2.34 -20.04 -25.54
CA ARG A 397 3.37 -20.80 -26.26
C ARG A 397 2.95 -22.27 -26.28
N GLY A 398 2.56 -22.77 -27.46
CA GLY A 398 2.02 -24.12 -27.60
C GLY A 398 0.73 -24.37 -26.81
N ALA A 399 0.77 -25.33 -25.88
CA ALA A 399 -0.35 -25.68 -25.00
C ALA A 399 -0.38 -24.90 -23.69
N VAL A 400 0.68 -24.15 -23.37
CA VAL A 400 0.82 -23.42 -22.10
C VAL A 400 0.46 -21.95 -22.32
N THR A 401 -0.30 -21.41 -21.38
CA THR A 401 -0.65 -19.99 -21.31
C THR A 401 -0.19 -19.45 -19.97
N LEU A 402 0.57 -18.35 -19.99
CA LEU A 402 0.90 -17.56 -18.83
C LEU A 402 0.32 -16.16 -18.98
N ALA A 403 0.02 -15.52 -17.87
CA ALA A 403 -0.24 -14.09 -17.86
C ALA A 403 1.02 -13.34 -18.29
N GLN A 404 0.84 -12.18 -18.92
CA GLN A 404 1.92 -11.25 -19.17
C GLN A 404 2.28 -10.55 -17.85
N THR A 405 3.44 -10.92 -17.34
CA THR A 405 4.01 -10.45 -16.07
C THR A 405 5.40 -9.88 -16.32
N PRO A 406 6.00 -9.16 -15.35
CA PRO A 406 7.40 -8.73 -15.46
C PRO A 406 8.36 -9.88 -15.77
N ASP A 407 9.53 -9.56 -16.33
CA ASP A 407 10.55 -10.55 -16.72
C ASP A 407 11.07 -11.36 -15.53
N LEU A 408 11.00 -10.81 -14.32
CA LEU A 408 11.35 -11.52 -13.09
C LEU A 408 10.21 -12.46 -12.67
N ALA A 409 10.47 -13.77 -12.74
CA ALA A 409 9.65 -14.80 -12.13
C ALA A 409 10.15 -15.12 -10.71
N LEU A 410 9.24 -15.24 -9.75
CA LEU A 410 9.58 -15.58 -8.37
C LEU A 410 9.50 -17.08 -8.13
N GLY A 411 10.41 -17.62 -7.33
CA GLY A 411 10.38 -19.01 -6.89
C GLY A 411 10.07 -19.11 -5.40
N ALA A 412 9.05 -19.89 -5.04
CA ALA A 412 8.79 -20.30 -3.67
C ALA A 412 9.16 -21.77 -3.54
N ALA A 413 10.06 -22.09 -2.60
CA ALA A 413 10.47 -23.47 -2.35
C ALA A 413 10.05 -23.94 -0.95
N SER A 414 9.80 -25.23 -0.80
CA SER A 414 9.66 -25.89 0.49
C SER A 414 10.57 -27.11 0.59
N PHE A 415 11.15 -27.32 1.77
CA PHE A 415 12.02 -28.46 2.05
C PHE A 415 11.71 -29.05 3.43
N GLY A 416 11.26 -30.31 3.43
CA GLY A 416 10.83 -31.02 4.61
C GLY A 416 9.35 -30.80 4.95
N GLY A 417 8.94 -31.21 6.16
CA GLY A 417 7.55 -31.18 6.59
C GLY A 417 6.64 -32.20 5.90
N THR A 418 5.36 -32.18 6.25
CA THR A 418 4.33 -33.12 5.76
C THR A 418 3.63 -32.59 4.51
N ALA A 419 3.30 -33.50 3.58
CA ALA A 419 2.58 -33.19 2.34
C ALA A 419 1.06 -33.05 2.54
N VAL A 420 0.63 -32.18 3.46
CA VAL A 420 -0.80 -31.87 3.68
C VAL A 420 -1.32 -31.05 2.50
N GLN A 421 -2.53 -31.30 2.00
CA GLN A 421 -3.12 -30.45 0.96
C GLN A 421 -3.79 -29.23 1.58
N ARG A 422 -3.54 -28.03 1.06
CA ARG A 422 -4.10 -26.78 1.56
C ARG A 422 -5.41 -26.47 0.84
N PRO A 423 -6.45 -26.00 1.55
CA PRO A 423 -7.71 -25.59 0.96
C PRO A 423 -7.59 -24.16 0.37
N LEU A 424 -6.75 -24.01 -0.66
CA LEU A 424 -6.43 -22.70 -1.25
C LEU A 424 -7.70 -22.08 -1.90
N PRO A 425 -8.08 -20.84 -1.55
CA PRO A 425 -9.30 -20.21 -2.07
C PRO A 425 -9.18 -19.77 -3.53
N GLU A 426 -7.95 -19.56 -4.01
CA GLU A 426 -7.63 -19.17 -5.39
C GLU A 426 -6.37 -19.92 -5.85
N ARG A 427 -6.28 -20.26 -7.14
CA ARG A 427 -5.17 -21.04 -7.71
C ARG A 427 -4.18 -20.22 -8.52
N PHE A 428 -4.56 -19.00 -8.91
CA PHE A 428 -3.78 -18.12 -9.77
C PHE A 428 -3.32 -18.85 -11.03
N ASP A 429 -4.27 -19.50 -11.71
CA ASP A 429 -4.07 -20.43 -12.83
C ASP A 429 -3.37 -19.85 -14.06
N TYR A 430 -2.86 -18.62 -14.05
CA TYR A 430 -2.01 -18.05 -15.11
C TYR A 430 -0.70 -17.43 -14.59
N HIS A 431 -0.54 -17.35 -13.28
CA HIS A 431 0.61 -16.76 -12.59
C HIS A 431 1.39 -17.83 -11.83
N LEU A 432 0.70 -18.74 -11.15
CA LEU A 432 1.29 -19.76 -10.31
C LEU A 432 1.43 -21.09 -11.06
N ARG A 433 2.65 -21.61 -11.11
CA ARG A 433 3.01 -22.85 -11.80
C ARG A 433 3.97 -23.70 -10.97
N ARG A 434 4.14 -24.96 -11.38
CA ARG A 434 5.26 -25.80 -10.94
C ARG A 434 6.38 -25.80 -12.00
N PRO A 435 7.57 -26.36 -11.73
CA PRO A 435 8.66 -26.41 -12.70
C PRO A 435 8.26 -27.01 -14.05
N ALA A 436 7.42 -28.05 -14.03
CA ALA A 436 6.69 -28.52 -15.20
C ALA A 436 5.49 -27.59 -15.47
N ILE A 437 5.76 -26.43 -16.08
CA ILE A 437 4.81 -25.30 -16.21
C ILE A 437 3.48 -25.60 -16.96
N ALA A 438 3.36 -26.76 -17.59
CA ALA A 438 2.11 -27.19 -18.21
C ALA A 438 1.10 -27.76 -17.18
N GLU A 439 1.59 -28.13 -16.00
CA GLU A 439 0.80 -28.71 -14.92
C GLU A 439 0.61 -27.68 -13.80
N PRO A 440 -0.57 -27.67 -13.14
CA PRO A 440 -0.75 -26.86 -11.93
C PRO A 440 0.10 -27.43 -10.79
N PRO A 441 0.56 -26.59 -9.83
CA PRO A 441 1.26 -27.09 -8.66
C PRO A 441 0.31 -27.89 -7.75
N ALA A 442 0.88 -28.83 -6.99
CA ALA A 442 0.15 -29.45 -5.90
C ALA A 442 -0.11 -28.40 -4.81
N PRO A 443 -1.27 -28.38 -4.14
CA PRO A 443 -1.60 -27.37 -3.14
C PRO A 443 -0.88 -27.68 -1.80
N HIS A 444 0.44 -27.69 -1.80
CA HIS A 444 1.28 -27.84 -0.60
C HIS A 444 1.89 -26.49 -0.20
N ALA A 445 2.96 -26.50 0.61
CA ALA A 445 3.54 -25.30 1.20
C ALA A 445 4.01 -24.28 0.15
N ALA A 446 4.75 -24.69 -0.88
CA ALA A 446 5.24 -23.75 -1.89
C ALA A 446 4.10 -23.11 -2.71
N ALA A 447 3.05 -23.87 -3.02
CA ALA A 447 1.87 -23.32 -3.66
C ALA A 447 1.11 -22.36 -2.74
N ALA A 448 0.96 -22.69 -1.45
CA ALA A 448 0.33 -21.81 -0.47
C ALA A 448 1.10 -20.48 -0.31
N HIS A 449 2.43 -20.53 -0.27
CA HIS A 449 3.29 -19.34 -0.30
C HIS A 449 3.07 -18.54 -1.59
N GLY A 450 2.96 -19.21 -2.74
CA GLY A 450 2.69 -18.56 -4.02
C GLY A 450 1.32 -17.87 -4.07
N VAL A 451 0.26 -18.53 -3.57
CA VAL A 451 -1.08 -17.95 -3.46
C VAL A 451 -1.10 -16.80 -2.46
N ALA A 452 -0.42 -16.92 -1.31
CA ALA A 452 -0.31 -15.82 -0.35
C ALA A 452 0.42 -14.61 -0.95
N LEU A 453 1.54 -14.83 -1.64
CA LEU A 453 2.31 -13.78 -2.33
C LEU A 453 1.46 -13.07 -3.39
N LEU A 454 0.82 -13.85 -4.27
CA LEU A 454 -0.02 -13.32 -5.34
C LEU A 454 -1.30 -12.67 -4.79
N GLY A 455 -1.90 -13.23 -3.76
CA GLY A 455 -3.03 -12.67 -3.04
C GLY A 455 -2.70 -11.34 -2.37
N GLN A 456 -1.52 -11.21 -1.75
CA GLN A 456 -1.04 -9.94 -1.20
C GLN A 456 -0.76 -8.91 -2.30
N ALA A 457 -0.21 -9.34 -3.44
CA ALA A 457 -0.02 -8.46 -4.58
C ALA A 457 -1.38 -7.99 -5.13
N ASP A 458 -2.33 -8.90 -5.30
CA ASP A 458 -3.67 -8.60 -5.81
C ASP A 458 -4.47 -7.69 -4.86
N HIS A 459 -4.46 -8.00 -3.57
CA HIS A 459 -5.09 -7.21 -2.52
C HIS A 459 -4.53 -5.77 -2.46
N ALA A 460 -3.22 -5.63 -2.68
CA ALA A 460 -2.56 -4.32 -2.78
C ALA A 460 -2.63 -3.69 -4.20
N ALA A 461 -3.38 -4.30 -5.12
CA ALA A 461 -3.48 -3.91 -6.53
C ALA A 461 -2.12 -3.74 -7.23
N ARG A 462 -1.12 -4.53 -6.84
CA ARG A 462 0.21 -4.58 -7.48
C ARG A 462 0.19 -5.52 -8.68
N ALA A 463 1.19 -5.35 -9.56
CA ALA A 463 1.40 -6.29 -10.66
C ALA A 463 1.65 -7.70 -10.11
N LEU A 464 0.94 -8.67 -10.67
CA LEU A 464 1.12 -10.09 -10.35
C LEU A 464 2.33 -10.63 -11.12
N SER A 465 3.22 -11.33 -10.43
CA SER A 465 4.38 -11.98 -11.04
C SER A 465 4.04 -13.39 -11.52
N THR A 466 4.90 -13.98 -12.35
CA THR A 466 4.92 -15.44 -12.50
C THR A 466 5.59 -16.02 -11.27
N VAL A 467 4.98 -17.03 -10.65
CA VAL A 467 5.49 -17.71 -9.46
C VAL A 467 5.64 -19.19 -9.74
N ILE A 468 6.81 -19.76 -9.42
CA ILE A 468 7.09 -21.19 -9.53
C ILE A 468 7.15 -21.80 -8.13
N ALA A 469 6.21 -22.67 -7.82
CA ALA A 469 6.14 -23.44 -6.58
C ALA A 469 6.91 -24.75 -6.70
N MET A 470 7.85 -24.98 -5.78
CA MET A 470 8.73 -26.15 -5.73
C MET A 470 8.64 -26.81 -4.35
N ASP A 471 8.06 -28.00 -4.28
CA ASP A 471 7.86 -28.70 -3.01
C ASP A 471 8.74 -29.94 -2.91
N GLN A 472 9.41 -30.09 -1.78
CA GLN A 472 10.13 -31.30 -1.42
C GLN A 472 9.77 -31.74 0.01
N PRO A 473 8.58 -32.34 0.20
CA PRO A 473 8.16 -32.81 1.51
C PRO A 473 9.00 -34.01 1.98
N ILE A 474 9.26 -34.06 3.28
CA ILE A 474 9.99 -35.15 3.95
C ILE A 474 9.28 -35.42 5.28
N SER A 475 8.28 -36.29 5.24
CA SER A 475 7.52 -36.66 6.43
C SER A 475 8.45 -37.33 7.46
N GLY A 476 8.54 -36.76 8.66
CA GLY A 476 9.41 -37.28 9.70
C GLY A 476 10.91 -37.13 9.39
N ALA A 477 11.31 -36.01 8.79
CA ALA A 477 12.69 -35.72 8.45
C ALA A 477 13.65 -35.94 9.63
N VAL A 478 14.78 -36.59 9.38
CA VAL A 478 15.92 -36.71 10.28
C VAL A 478 17.16 -36.05 9.66
N ALA A 479 18.23 -35.85 10.44
CA ALA A 479 19.38 -35.04 10.02
C ALA A 479 20.01 -35.45 8.66
N ARG A 480 20.08 -36.76 8.37
CA ARG A 480 20.64 -37.27 7.10
C ARG A 480 19.82 -36.90 5.86
N ASP A 481 18.54 -36.61 6.01
CA ASP A 481 17.65 -36.35 4.87
C ASP A 481 17.89 -34.96 4.26
N ALA A 482 18.50 -34.06 5.04
CA ALA A 482 18.89 -32.71 4.63
C ALA A 482 20.33 -32.60 4.11
N ALA A 483 21.07 -33.72 4.04
CA ALA A 483 22.40 -33.71 3.44
C ALA A 483 22.31 -33.35 1.93
N MET A 484 23.27 -32.58 1.42
CA MET A 484 23.23 -32.11 0.03
C MET A 484 23.36 -33.24 -1.00
N ASP A 485 23.93 -34.38 -0.59
CA ASP A 485 23.99 -35.63 -1.35
C ASP A 485 22.83 -36.59 -1.04
N ALA A 486 21.84 -36.19 -0.25
CA ALA A 486 20.62 -36.95 -0.06
C ALA A 486 19.68 -36.80 -1.26
N ALA A 487 18.79 -37.79 -1.45
CA ALA A 487 17.81 -37.75 -2.53
C ALA A 487 16.87 -36.53 -2.49
N PRO A 488 16.36 -36.08 -1.32
CA PRO A 488 15.50 -34.91 -1.26
C PRO A 488 16.20 -33.62 -1.73
N ALA A 489 17.42 -33.35 -1.25
CA ALA A 489 18.16 -32.15 -1.65
C ALA A 489 18.40 -32.11 -3.17
N ARG A 490 18.85 -33.22 -3.75
CA ARG A 490 19.00 -33.35 -5.21
C ARG A 490 17.69 -33.13 -5.96
N ALA A 491 16.57 -33.66 -5.44
CA ALA A 491 15.27 -33.51 -6.06
C ALA A 491 14.79 -32.05 -6.06
N LEU A 492 14.98 -31.32 -4.96
CA LEU A 492 14.69 -29.88 -4.92
C LEU A 492 15.57 -29.09 -5.90
N LEU A 493 16.88 -29.35 -5.94
CA LEU A 493 17.78 -28.66 -6.87
C LEU A 493 17.40 -28.94 -8.33
N ALA A 494 17.03 -30.18 -8.67
CA ALA A 494 16.54 -30.52 -10.00
C ALA A 494 15.24 -29.77 -10.35
N GLN A 495 14.34 -29.56 -9.38
CA GLN A 495 13.15 -28.73 -9.56
C GLN A 495 13.52 -27.27 -9.84
N VAL A 496 14.48 -26.70 -9.10
CA VAL A 496 14.95 -25.31 -9.29
C VAL A 496 15.59 -25.13 -10.67
N GLU A 497 16.47 -26.03 -11.08
CA GLU A 497 17.08 -25.96 -12.42
C GLU A 497 16.05 -26.14 -13.53
N GLN A 498 15.06 -27.03 -13.34
CA GLN A 498 13.97 -27.19 -14.29
C GLN A 498 13.14 -25.90 -14.39
N ALA A 499 12.84 -25.25 -13.25
CA ALA A 499 12.13 -23.99 -13.22
C ALA A 499 12.93 -22.87 -13.92
N ALA A 500 14.24 -22.78 -13.68
CA ALA A 500 15.11 -21.78 -14.32
C ALA A 500 15.10 -21.94 -15.85
N ARG A 501 15.30 -23.18 -16.36
CA ARG A 501 15.20 -23.48 -17.80
C ARG A 501 13.81 -23.19 -18.38
N ALA A 502 12.76 -23.49 -17.61
CA ALA A 502 11.39 -23.22 -18.05
C ALA A 502 11.10 -21.71 -18.13
N MET A 503 11.61 -20.90 -17.20
CA MET A 503 11.46 -19.45 -17.25
C MET A 503 12.31 -18.81 -18.34
N GLU A 504 13.53 -19.29 -18.56
CA GLU A 504 14.38 -18.85 -19.67
C GLU A 504 13.69 -19.08 -21.03
N ALA A 505 13.02 -20.22 -21.21
CA ALA A 505 12.22 -20.51 -22.42
C ALA A 505 10.99 -19.60 -22.59
N TRP A 506 10.68 -18.77 -21.59
CA TRP A 506 9.62 -17.75 -21.58
C TRP A 506 10.17 -16.32 -21.50
N ASP A 507 11.47 -16.14 -21.77
CA ASP A 507 12.18 -14.85 -21.67
C ASP A 507 12.09 -14.23 -20.28
N LYS A 508 12.06 -15.09 -19.24
CA LYS A 508 11.98 -14.71 -17.84
C LYS A 508 13.21 -15.18 -17.06
N VAL A 509 13.55 -14.44 -16.01
CA VAL A 509 14.60 -14.80 -15.06
C VAL A 509 13.95 -15.32 -13.78
N LEU A 510 14.32 -16.53 -13.35
CA LEU A 510 13.88 -17.07 -12.07
C LEU A 510 14.68 -16.45 -10.92
N PHE A 511 13.99 -16.03 -9.87
CA PHE A 511 14.57 -15.66 -8.59
C PHE A 511 13.82 -16.34 -7.46
N VAL A 512 14.46 -17.31 -6.81
CA VAL A 512 13.94 -18.00 -5.63
C VAL A 512 14.14 -17.12 -4.42
N ASP A 513 13.06 -16.59 -3.85
CA ASP A 513 13.16 -15.59 -2.79
C ASP A 513 13.12 -16.20 -1.37
N ARG A 514 12.58 -17.41 -1.24
CA ARG A 514 12.39 -18.10 0.04
C ARG A 514 12.47 -19.62 -0.07
N ILE A 515 12.83 -20.26 1.04
CA ILE A 515 12.69 -21.69 1.29
C ILE A 515 11.98 -21.86 2.64
N ALA A 516 10.75 -22.39 2.62
CA ALA A 516 10.08 -22.87 3.83
C ALA A 516 10.77 -24.17 4.30
N LEU A 517 11.38 -24.13 5.48
CA LEU A 517 12.29 -25.14 5.97
C LEU A 517 11.71 -25.81 7.23
N SER A 518 11.58 -27.14 7.19
CA SER A 518 11.18 -27.94 8.35
C SER A 518 12.05 -29.19 8.44
N LEU A 519 12.96 -29.20 9.40
CA LEU A 519 13.92 -30.28 9.62
C LEU A 519 13.62 -30.98 10.95
N LEU A 520 14.16 -32.19 11.13
CA LEU A 520 14.14 -32.93 12.40
C LEU A 520 12.73 -33.25 12.96
N GLY A 521 11.66 -33.14 12.15
CA GLY A 521 10.31 -33.53 12.58
C GLY A 521 10.16 -35.00 12.96
N GLY A 522 11.08 -35.88 12.52
CA GLY A 522 11.16 -37.28 12.94
C GLY A 522 12.09 -37.55 14.13
N ALA A 523 12.77 -36.52 14.64
CA ALA A 523 13.68 -36.59 15.77
C ALA A 523 13.51 -35.37 16.70
N PRO A 524 12.32 -35.15 17.28
CA PRO A 524 12.00 -33.97 18.10
C PRO A 524 12.85 -33.85 19.37
N GLU A 525 13.45 -34.96 19.80
CA GLU A 525 14.37 -35.07 20.95
C GLU A 525 15.83 -34.81 20.60
N THR A 526 16.13 -34.38 19.38
CA THR A 526 17.51 -34.01 19.01
C THR A 526 18.02 -32.94 20.00
N PRO A 527 19.21 -33.12 20.61
CA PRO A 527 19.76 -32.17 21.57
C PRO A 527 19.78 -30.74 21.02
N PHE A 528 19.57 -29.76 21.89
CA PHE A 528 19.39 -28.35 21.49
C PHE A 528 20.54 -27.84 20.59
N ASP A 529 21.79 -28.03 21.02
CA ASP A 529 22.97 -27.57 20.28
C ASP A 529 23.11 -28.27 18.93
N ASP A 530 22.81 -29.57 18.87
CA ASP A 530 22.85 -30.37 17.64
C ASP A 530 21.76 -29.92 16.66
N ALA A 531 20.56 -29.61 17.16
CA ALA A 531 19.46 -29.10 16.36
C ALA A 531 19.78 -27.72 15.77
N VAL A 532 20.30 -26.79 16.58
CA VAL A 532 20.75 -25.46 16.11
C VAL A 532 21.84 -25.60 15.05
N ALA A 533 22.88 -26.40 15.32
CA ALA A 533 23.98 -26.61 14.39
C ALA A 533 23.51 -27.27 13.08
N HIS A 534 22.57 -28.21 13.15
CA HIS A 534 22.00 -28.87 11.98
C HIS A 534 21.21 -27.89 11.12
N TYR A 535 20.31 -27.10 11.71
CA TYR A 535 19.54 -26.08 11.00
C TYR A 535 20.45 -25.04 10.33
N ALA A 536 21.48 -24.58 11.03
CA ALA A 536 22.44 -23.63 10.48
C ALA A 536 23.20 -24.22 9.28
N THR A 537 23.79 -25.40 9.45
CA THR A 537 24.64 -26.02 8.41
C THR A 537 23.81 -26.45 7.20
N ALA A 538 22.71 -27.15 7.41
CA ALA A 538 21.85 -27.65 6.34
C ALA A 538 21.12 -26.51 5.63
N GLY A 539 20.59 -25.55 6.38
CA GLY A 539 19.92 -24.37 5.84
C GLY A 539 20.86 -23.53 4.97
N GLU A 540 22.06 -23.21 5.44
CA GLU A 540 23.04 -22.42 4.69
C GLU A 540 23.52 -23.15 3.43
N ALA A 541 23.77 -24.47 3.52
CA ALA A 541 24.14 -25.28 2.37
C ALA A 541 23.02 -25.33 1.31
N LEU A 542 21.78 -25.52 1.75
CA LEU A 542 20.62 -25.58 0.87
C LEU A 542 20.36 -24.22 0.20
N ALA A 543 20.36 -23.12 0.96
CA ALA A 543 20.14 -21.78 0.43
C ALA A 543 21.19 -21.40 -0.63
N ARG A 544 22.48 -21.70 -0.38
CA ARG A 544 23.54 -21.50 -1.37
C ARG A 544 23.35 -22.35 -2.62
N ALA A 545 23.03 -23.63 -2.46
CA ALA A 545 22.84 -24.54 -3.59
C ALA A 545 21.62 -24.16 -4.44
N VAL A 546 20.51 -23.75 -3.82
CA VAL A 546 19.32 -23.25 -4.51
C VAL A 546 19.64 -21.96 -5.26
N ALA A 547 20.37 -21.02 -4.65
CA ALA A 547 20.79 -19.79 -5.32
C ALA A 547 21.65 -20.08 -6.56
N GLN A 548 22.61 -21.00 -6.42
CA GLN A 548 23.45 -21.45 -7.53
C GLN A 548 22.64 -22.11 -8.64
N ALA A 549 21.71 -23.01 -8.30
CA ALA A 549 20.86 -23.73 -9.24
C ALA A 549 19.90 -22.78 -10.00
N ALA A 550 19.44 -21.70 -9.35
CA ALA A 550 18.62 -20.67 -9.97
C ALA A 550 19.44 -19.64 -10.76
N GLY A 551 20.78 -19.63 -10.61
CA GLY A 551 21.65 -18.63 -11.22
C GLY A 551 21.59 -17.25 -10.56
N GLN A 552 21.14 -17.15 -9.31
CA GLN A 552 21.05 -15.89 -8.55
C GLN A 552 22.23 -15.70 -7.59
N SER A 553 22.61 -14.45 -7.35
CA SER A 553 23.71 -14.10 -6.45
C SER A 553 23.31 -14.03 -4.97
N THR A 554 22.03 -13.77 -4.70
CA THR A 554 21.49 -13.60 -3.34
C THR A 554 20.85 -14.90 -2.89
N ALA A 555 21.18 -15.37 -1.68
CA ALA A 555 20.55 -16.57 -1.12
C ALA A 555 19.06 -16.31 -0.79
N PRO A 556 18.17 -17.30 -0.98
CA PRO A 556 16.79 -17.20 -0.54
C PRO A 556 16.70 -17.08 0.99
N LEU A 557 15.66 -16.42 1.48
CA LEU A 557 15.35 -16.39 2.91
C LEU A 557 14.95 -17.79 3.39
N LEU A 558 15.51 -18.22 4.51
CA LEU A 558 15.10 -19.46 5.17
C LEU A 558 13.95 -19.15 6.12
N VAL A 559 12.77 -19.73 5.90
CA VAL A 559 11.58 -19.47 6.70
C VAL A 559 11.27 -20.69 7.55
N VAL A 560 11.16 -20.50 8.86
CA VAL A 560 10.93 -21.58 9.83
C VAL A 560 9.72 -21.24 10.69
N SER A 561 8.80 -22.19 10.83
CA SER A 561 7.73 -22.11 11.82
C SER A 561 8.01 -23.11 12.94
N GLN A 562 8.08 -22.61 14.18
CA GLN A 562 8.51 -23.37 15.34
C GLN A 562 7.52 -24.51 15.65
N SER A 563 8.05 -25.72 15.77
CA SER A 563 7.31 -26.95 16.01
C SER A 563 6.53 -26.92 17.34
N ALA A 564 5.43 -27.66 17.40
CA ALA A 564 4.47 -27.62 18.52
C ALA A 564 4.60 -28.77 19.53
N GLY A 565 5.50 -29.73 19.28
CA GLY A 565 5.43 -31.05 19.92
C GLY A 565 4.30 -31.89 19.32
N THR A 566 3.74 -32.80 20.12
CA THR A 566 2.64 -33.68 19.75
C THR A 566 1.37 -33.32 20.52
N ARG A 567 0.28 -34.02 20.23
CA ARG A 567 -0.99 -33.92 20.94
C ARG A 567 -0.88 -34.31 22.41
N ASP A 568 -0.08 -35.32 22.72
CA ASP A 568 0.01 -35.88 24.07
C ASP A 568 1.21 -35.33 24.84
N ASP A 569 2.31 -35.05 24.14
CA ASP A 569 3.57 -34.56 24.72
C ASP A 569 4.08 -33.31 24.01
N GLY A 570 4.23 -32.23 24.80
CA GLY A 570 4.76 -30.95 24.39
C GLY A 570 6.29 -30.83 24.48
N ARG A 571 7.00 -31.89 24.89
CA ARG A 571 8.46 -31.87 24.91
C ARG A 571 9.00 -32.02 23.49
N SER A 572 9.70 -30.98 23.05
CA SER A 572 10.47 -30.99 21.80
C SER A 572 11.65 -30.06 21.98
N THR A 573 12.85 -30.63 22.01
CA THR A 573 14.08 -29.85 22.12
C THR A 573 14.38 -29.12 20.81
N VAL A 574 13.98 -29.73 19.68
CA VAL A 574 14.01 -29.10 18.35
C VAL A 574 13.16 -27.82 18.30
N ALA A 575 11.95 -27.82 18.89
CA ALA A 575 11.12 -26.62 18.93
C ALA A 575 11.83 -25.45 19.64
N LEU A 576 12.54 -25.70 20.74
CA LEU A 576 13.31 -24.65 21.42
C LEU A 576 14.45 -24.12 20.52
N ALA A 577 15.15 -25.02 19.81
CA ALA A 577 16.21 -24.64 18.87
C ALA A 577 15.68 -23.77 17.71
N GLU A 578 14.57 -24.19 17.09
CA GLU A 578 13.90 -23.47 16.00
C GLU A 578 13.52 -22.04 16.40
N GLY A 579 13.01 -21.86 17.64
CA GLY A 579 12.60 -20.56 18.16
C GLY A 579 13.74 -19.60 18.49
N MET A 580 15.00 -20.05 18.42
CA MET A 580 16.18 -19.25 18.73
C MET A 580 17.13 -19.09 17.54
N LEU A 581 16.78 -19.58 16.35
CA LEU A 581 17.67 -19.57 15.18
C LEU A 581 18.09 -18.16 14.75
N ASP A 582 17.15 -17.21 14.76
CA ASP A 582 17.41 -15.81 14.41
C ASP A 582 18.38 -15.11 15.40
N ILE A 583 18.35 -15.53 16.66
CA ILE A 583 19.20 -15.01 17.74
C ILE A 583 20.58 -15.69 17.75
N LEU A 584 20.62 -17.02 17.67
CA LEU A 584 21.84 -17.81 17.82
C LEU A 584 22.62 -17.95 16.52
N CYS A 585 21.96 -17.84 15.37
CA CYS A 585 22.55 -17.95 14.04
C CYS A 585 22.19 -16.74 13.17
N PRO A 586 22.52 -15.49 13.58
CA PRO A 586 22.12 -14.29 12.84
C PRO A 586 22.67 -14.25 11.40
N ALA A 587 23.82 -14.88 11.14
CA ALA A 587 24.40 -14.99 9.80
C ALA A 587 23.58 -15.89 8.85
N LEU A 588 22.77 -16.81 9.40
CA LEU A 588 21.86 -17.64 8.62
C LEU A 588 20.72 -16.81 8.00
N GLY A 589 20.38 -15.67 8.62
CA GLY A 589 19.28 -14.83 8.18
C GLY A 589 17.91 -15.53 8.20
N ALA A 590 17.75 -16.55 9.06
CA ALA A 590 16.51 -17.30 9.17
C ALA A 590 15.38 -16.44 9.75
N VAL A 591 14.19 -16.59 9.18
CA VAL A 591 12.96 -15.93 9.60
C VAL A 591 12.15 -16.93 10.40
N VAL A 592 12.11 -16.75 11.72
CA VAL A 592 11.18 -17.51 12.58
C VAL A 592 9.81 -16.86 12.50
N ALA A 593 8.93 -17.42 11.66
CA ALA A 593 7.71 -16.75 11.22
C ALA A 593 6.60 -16.78 12.28
N THR A 594 6.33 -17.96 12.85
CA THR A 594 5.28 -18.19 13.86
C THR A 594 5.53 -19.51 14.60
N PRO A 595 5.07 -19.67 15.86
CA PRO A 595 4.91 -21.00 16.44
C PRO A 595 3.72 -21.74 15.82
N LYS A 596 3.78 -23.09 15.85
CA LYS A 596 2.71 -23.95 15.35
C LYS A 596 1.72 -24.41 16.43
N TYR A 597 2.06 -24.27 17.70
CA TYR A 597 1.22 -24.74 18.81
C TYR A 597 -0.17 -24.07 18.92
N PRO A 598 -0.40 -22.81 18.48
CA PRO A 598 -1.73 -22.21 18.51
C PRO A 598 -2.73 -22.85 17.53
N PHE A 599 -2.22 -23.60 16.54
CA PHE A 599 -2.99 -24.06 15.39
C PHE A 599 -3.49 -25.49 15.59
N ALA A 600 -4.74 -25.75 15.18
CA ALA A 600 -5.39 -27.05 15.35
C ALA A 600 -4.70 -28.19 14.59
N LEU A 601 -4.72 -29.37 15.21
CA LEU A 601 -4.26 -30.63 14.63
C LEU A 601 -5.40 -31.36 13.92
N MET A 602 -5.05 -32.13 12.89
CA MET A 602 -5.97 -33.02 12.20
C MET A 602 -6.41 -34.15 13.12
N GLU A 603 -7.71 -34.45 13.13
CA GLU A 603 -8.29 -35.55 13.91
C GLU A 603 -7.56 -36.88 13.65
N GLY A 604 -7.31 -37.66 14.70
CA GLY A 604 -6.61 -38.94 14.60
C GLY A 604 -5.10 -38.88 14.33
N THR A 605 -4.50 -37.68 14.22
CA THR A 605 -3.05 -37.52 14.02
C THR A 605 -2.35 -36.96 15.26
N ALA A 606 -1.12 -37.41 15.50
CA ALA A 606 -0.35 -37.00 16.69
C ALA A 606 0.23 -35.58 16.60
N ALA A 607 0.62 -35.11 15.41
CA ALA A 607 1.32 -33.83 15.25
C ALA A 607 1.06 -33.13 13.90
N THR A 608 0.14 -33.65 13.09
CA THR A 608 -0.15 -33.07 11.78
C THR A 608 -1.22 -32.01 11.91
N HIS A 609 -0.93 -30.77 11.52
CA HIS A 609 -1.91 -29.69 11.51
C HIS A 609 -3.07 -29.96 10.54
N ALA A 610 -4.26 -29.46 10.91
CA ALA A 610 -5.40 -29.48 10.01
C ALA A 610 -5.08 -28.69 8.72
N PRO A 611 -5.65 -29.05 7.56
CA PRO A 611 -5.39 -28.39 6.28
C PRO A 611 -5.50 -26.86 6.31
N GLU A 612 -6.58 -26.35 6.90
CA GLU A 612 -6.84 -24.92 7.06
C GLU A 612 -5.81 -24.28 8.01
N ALA A 613 -5.50 -24.94 9.11
CA ALA A 613 -4.56 -24.45 10.12
C ALA A 613 -3.14 -24.36 9.54
N GLN A 614 -2.73 -25.34 8.76
CA GLN A 614 -1.44 -25.33 8.06
C GLN A 614 -1.38 -24.24 6.98
N MET A 615 -2.50 -23.96 6.29
CA MET A 615 -2.58 -22.86 5.32
C MET A 615 -2.39 -21.49 5.99
N LEU A 616 -2.91 -21.27 7.20
CA LEU A 616 -2.70 -20.03 7.95
C LEU A 616 -1.24 -19.86 8.40
N ILE A 617 -0.59 -20.97 8.79
CA ILE A 617 0.86 -20.97 9.10
C ILE A 617 1.64 -20.56 7.84
N ASP A 618 1.34 -21.16 6.69
CA ASP A 618 2.00 -20.83 5.41
C ASP A 618 1.74 -19.35 5.01
N GLU A 619 0.57 -18.79 5.34
CA GLU A 619 0.27 -17.36 5.10
C GLU A 619 1.09 -16.43 6.02
N LEU A 620 1.22 -16.77 7.31
CA LEU A 620 2.08 -16.04 8.26
C LEU A 620 3.55 -16.09 7.83
N GLU A 621 4.03 -17.24 7.36
CA GLU A 621 5.35 -17.38 6.75
C GLU A 621 5.52 -16.42 5.56
N ALA A 622 4.53 -16.36 4.66
CA ALA A 622 4.57 -15.46 3.53
C ALA A 622 4.51 -13.97 3.92
N GLN A 623 3.72 -13.61 4.94
CA GLN A 623 3.64 -12.27 5.51
C GLN A 623 4.95 -11.83 6.19
N ALA A 624 5.60 -12.75 6.91
CA ALA A 624 6.89 -12.49 7.55
C ALA A 624 7.95 -12.13 6.50
N VAL A 625 8.03 -12.91 5.42
CA VAL A 625 8.94 -12.63 4.30
C VAL A 625 8.63 -11.29 3.64
N ALA A 626 7.37 -11.03 3.30
CA ALA A 626 6.97 -9.79 2.65
C ALA A 626 7.28 -8.55 3.51
N THR A 627 7.08 -8.66 4.82
CA THR A 627 7.41 -7.61 5.80
C THR A 627 8.90 -7.30 5.79
N ILE A 628 9.76 -8.33 5.86
CA ILE A 628 11.22 -8.17 5.85
C ILE A 628 11.70 -7.58 4.52
N GLN A 629 11.18 -8.08 3.40
CA GLN A 629 11.54 -7.59 2.06
C GLN A 629 11.13 -6.12 1.84
N SER A 630 10.11 -5.63 2.55
CA SER A 630 9.72 -4.20 2.55
C SER A 630 10.60 -3.30 3.42
N GLY A 631 11.59 -3.86 4.14
CA GLY A 631 12.48 -3.16 5.05
C GLY A 631 11.95 -3.04 6.49
N ALA A 632 10.80 -3.66 6.81
CA ALA A 632 10.26 -3.72 8.16
C ALA A 632 10.81 -4.91 8.94
N ARG A 633 10.67 -4.89 10.28
CA ARG A 633 11.14 -5.96 11.17
C ARG A 633 10.03 -7.00 11.38
N TRP A 634 10.41 -8.27 11.40
CA TRP A 634 9.57 -9.37 11.85
C TRP A 634 10.33 -10.25 12.84
N TYR A 635 9.79 -10.42 14.04
CA TYR A 635 10.17 -11.46 14.99
C TYR A 635 9.02 -11.70 15.97
N CYS A 636 8.79 -12.97 16.32
CA CYS A 636 7.79 -13.36 17.30
C CYS A 636 8.23 -12.98 18.73
N PRO A 637 7.27 -12.74 19.66
CA PRO A 637 7.62 -12.58 21.06
C PRO A 637 8.40 -13.78 21.59
N SER A 638 9.52 -13.58 22.27
CA SER A 638 10.34 -14.67 22.81
C SER A 638 10.81 -14.40 24.23
N LEU A 639 10.92 -15.46 25.04
CA LEU A 639 11.39 -15.37 26.41
C LEU A 639 12.82 -14.79 26.46
N ARG A 640 13.02 -13.78 27.30
CA ARG A 640 14.32 -13.11 27.47
C ARG A 640 14.94 -13.36 28.83
N GLN A 641 14.17 -13.13 29.89
CA GLN A 641 14.65 -13.21 31.28
C GLN A 641 13.47 -13.45 32.21
N ALA A 642 13.72 -14.10 33.34
CA ALA A 642 12.74 -14.30 34.38
C ALA A 642 13.36 -14.06 35.76
N ASP A 643 12.80 -13.11 36.50
CA ASP A 643 13.28 -12.67 37.82
C ASP A 643 12.24 -12.95 38.89
N LEU A 644 12.62 -13.70 39.92
CA LEU A 644 11.74 -14.04 41.04
C LEU A 644 11.91 -13.04 42.20
N ARG A 645 10.79 -12.52 42.73
CA ARG A 645 10.73 -11.70 43.96
C ARG A 645 9.63 -12.19 44.89
N GLY A 646 10.01 -12.90 45.96
CA GLY A 646 9.04 -13.56 46.84
C GLY A 646 8.25 -14.61 46.05
N THR A 647 6.94 -14.43 45.95
CA THR A 647 6.03 -15.29 45.17
C THR A 647 5.66 -14.70 43.80
N THR A 648 6.16 -13.52 43.46
CA THR A 648 5.88 -12.88 42.17
C THR A 648 7.05 -13.12 41.21
N LEU A 649 6.75 -13.71 40.06
CA LEU A 649 7.71 -13.98 39.00
C LEU A 649 7.52 -13.01 37.84
N ARG A 650 8.57 -12.24 37.53
CA ARG A 650 8.58 -11.27 36.43
C ARG A 650 9.26 -11.88 35.21
N VAL A 651 8.48 -12.19 34.17
CA VAL A 651 8.95 -12.82 32.93
C VAL A 651 9.00 -11.78 31.80
N ALA A 652 10.18 -11.37 31.38
CA ALA A 652 10.38 -10.42 30.30
C ALA A 652 10.47 -11.11 28.94
N PHE A 653 9.84 -10.52 27.92
CA PHE A 653 9.92 -10.97 26.54
C PHE A 653 10.63 -9.93 25.66
N ASN A 654 11.29 -10.42 24.61
CA ASN A 654 11.56 -9.59 23.44
C ASN A 654 10.31 -9.57 22.56
N ALA A 655 9.75 -8.40 22.25
CA ALA A 655 8.56 -8.25 21.41
C ALA A 655 8.63 -6.93 20.64
N LEU A 656 7.91 -6.81 19.51
CA LEU A 656 7.85 -5.57 18.75
C LEU A 656 6.92 -4.55 19.43
N THR A 657 5.74 -5.01 19.85
CA THR A 657 4.72 -4.21 20.56
C THR A 657 4.44 -4.77 21.96
N ASP A 658 3.50 -4.17 22.69
CA ASP A 658 3.07 -4.69 23.98
C ASP A 658 2.38 -6.05 23.83
N LEU A 659 2.48 -6.87 24.86
CA LEU A 659 1.91 -8.21 24.87
C LEU A 659 0.43 -8.17 25.26
N GLU A 660 -0.28 -9.24 24.93
CA GLU A 660 -1.64 -9.48 25.38
C GLU A 660 -1.95 -10.98 25.41
N PHE A 661 -2.95 -11.37 26.21
CA PHE A 661 -3.49 -12.72 26.23
C PHE A 661 -4.81 -12.78 25.47
N GLU A 662 -4.96 -13.81 24.65
CA GLU A 662 -6.21 -14.15 23.98
C GLU A 662 -6.92 -15.30 24.71
N GLY A 663 -7.51 -15.03 25.87
CA GLY A 663 -8.19 -16.06 26.67
C GLY A 663 -7.23 -17.05 27.34
N ALA A 664 -7.70 -18.26 27.62
CA ALA A 664 -6.96 -19.31 28.32
C ALA A 664 -6.58 -20.47 27.37
N PRO A 665 -5.52 -21.25 27.66
CA PRO A 665 -4.61 -21.13 28.80
C PRO A 665 -3.48 -20.10 28.58
N ALA A 666 -2.95 -19.54 29.68
CA ALA A 666 -1.84 -18.60 29.62
C ALA A 666 -0.54 -19.22 29.10
N GLY A 667 -0.36 -20.54 29.25
CA GLY A 667 0.72 -21.31 28.61
C GLY A 667 2.04 -21.39 29.38
N PHE A 668 2.09 -20.94 30.63
CA PHE A 668 3.29 -21.00 31.48
C PHE A 668 3.33 -22.25 32.36
N ALA A 669 4.52 -22.80 32.61
CA ALA A 669 4.76 -23.83 33.62
C ALA A 669 6.13 -23.65 34.29
N ILE A 670 6.25 -24.11 35.53
CA ILE A 670 7.52 -24.09 36.28
C ILE A 670 8.09 -25.50 36.34
N GLU A 671 9.32 -25.68 35.88
CA GLU A 671 10.07 -26.91 36.08
C GLU A 671 10.96 -26.75 37.32
N ALA A 672 10.59 -27.45 38.40
CA ALA A 672 11.32 -27.56 39.65
C ALA A 672 11.03 -28.91 40.31
N ALA A 673 11.83 -29.31 41.31
CA ALA A 673 11.55 -30.51 42.11
C ALA A 673 10.19 -30.43 42.83
N ASN A 674 9.83 -29.25 43.33
CA ASN A 674 8.52 -28.90 43.86
C ASN A 674 8.02 -27.67 43.10
N ALA A 675 7.31 -27.88 41.99
CA ALA A 675 6.80 -26.79 41.15
C ALA A 675 5.61 -26.10 41.84
N PRO A 676 5.69 -24.79 42.13
CA PRO A 676 4.57 -24.03 42.68
C PRO A 676 3.47 -23.85 41.62
N GLU A 677 2.24 -23.66 42.09
CA GLU A 677 1.09 -23.38 41.25
C GLU A 677 1.11 -21.91 40.78
N ILE A 678 0.80 -21.69 39.49
CA ILE A 678 0.64 -20.35 38.92
C ILE A 678 -0.81 -19.90 39.17
N LEU A 679 -0.99 -19.00 40.13
CA LEU A 679 -2.30 -18.48 40.53
C LEU A 679 -2.87 -17.47 39.53
N SER A 680 -2.03 -16.66 38.92
CA SER A 680 -2.45 -15.69 37.90
C SER A 680 -1.32 -15.30 36.97
N ALA A 681 -1.68 -14.85 35.77
CA ALA A 681 -0.77 -14.28 34.79
C ALA A 681 -1.33 -12.95 34.28
N ARG A 682 -0.56 -11.86 34.41
CA ARG A 682 -0.94 -10.53 33.94
C ARG A 682 0.14 -9.91 33.09
N VAL A 683 -0.25 -9.20 32.04
CA VAL A 683 0.70 -8.48 31.18
C VAL A 683 0.91 -7.06 31.69
N GLU A 684 2.18 -6.62 31.69
CA GLU A 684 2.60 -5.24 31.86
C GLU A 684 3.60 -4.88 30.74
N GLY A 685 3.08 -4.28 29.66
CA GLY A 685 3.87 -3.96 28.45
C GLY A 685 4.47 -5.21 27.83
N LYS A 686 5.80 -5.34 27.84
CA LYS A 686 6.55 -6.51 27.32
C LYS A 686 6.95 -7.52 28.39
N THR A 687 6.31 -7.45 29.54
CA THR A 687 6.58 -8.31 30.70
C THR A 687 5.29 -9.02 31.12
N VAL A 688 5.39 -10.28 31.51
CA VAL A 688 4.31 -11.03 32.16
C VAL A 688 4.67 -11.18 33.63
N LEU A 689 3.75 -10.80 34.52
CA LEU A 689 3.85 -11.05 35.95
C LEU A 689 3.02 -12.27 36.29
N LEU A 690 3.67 -13.28 36.86
CA LEU A 690 3.05 -14.51 37.34
C LEU A 690 3.03 -14.47 38.87
N GLU A 691 1.86 -14.68 39.47
CA GLU A 691 1.76 -14.85 40.93
C GLU A 691 1.74 -16.35 41.24
N LEU A 692 2.59 -16.76 42.17
CA LEU A 692 2.77 -18.16 42.58
C LEU A 692 2.17 -18.38 43.98
N ASP A 693 1.73 -19.60 44.25
CA ASP A 693 1.27 -20.00 45.60
C ASP A 693 2.40 -20.07 46.62
N ALA A 694 3.60 -20.44 46.16
CA ALA A 694 4.83 -20.48 46.92
C ALA A 694 6.04 -20.09 46.07
N ALA A 695 7.14 -19.71 46.73
CA ALA A 695 8.41 -19.49 46.03
C ALA A 695 9.00 -20.84 45.59
N PRO A 696 9.41 -21.01 44.32
CA PRO A 696 9.99 -22.27 43.86
C PRO A 696 11.33 -22.55 44.54
N GLU A 697 11.48 -23.76 45.08
CA GLU A 697 12.67 -24.23 45.80
C GLU A 697 13.72 -24.85 44.85
N GLY A 698 15.00 -24.76 45.25
CA GLY A 698 16.13 -25.34 44.50
C GLY A 698 16.83 -24.35 43.56
N ASP A 699 18.01 -24.73 43.06
CA ASP A 699 18.87 -23.86 42.25
C ASP A 699 18.67 -24.03 40.74
N ASP A 700 17.97 -25.10 40.33
CA ASP A 700 17.75 -25.49 38.94
C ASP A 700 16.27 -25.34 38.53
N VAL A 701 15.74 -24.13 38.73
CA VAL A 701 14.34 -23.81 38.40
C VAL A 701 14.26 -23.14 37.02
N HIS A 702 13.35 -23.61 36.19
CA HIS A 702 13.07 -23.04 34.89
C HIS A 702 11.61 -22.60 34.77
N ILE A 703 11.38 -21.52 34.04
CA ILE A 703 10.07 -21.15 33.53
C ILE A 703 9.99 -21.56 32.07
N THR A 704 8.89 -22.19 31.70
CA THR A 704 8.58 -22.55 30.31
C THR A 704 7.36 -21.78 29.86
N TYR A 705 7.31 -21.51 28.56
CA TYR A 705 6.14 -21.01 27.87
C TYR A 705 5.85 -21.92 26.68
N ALA A 706 4.59 -22.39 26.58
CA ALA A 706 4.11 -23.29 25.54
C ALA A 706 5.09 -24.44 25.23
N TRP A 707 5.66 -25.04 26.28
CA TRP A 707 6.64 -26.12 26.16
C TRP A 707 6.54 -27.09 27.33
N GLY A 708 6.63 -28.39 27.04
CA GLY A 708 6.64 -29.46 28.04
C GLY A 708 5.28 -29.79 28.66
N ALA A 709 4.18 -29.27 28.09
CA ALA A 709 2.84 -29.56 28.55
C ALA A 709 2.43 -31.01 28.23
N GLN A 710 1.48 -31.54 29.00
CA GLN A 710 0.82 -32.82 28.72
C GLN A 710 -0.59 -32.52 28.22
N GLY A 711 -0.96 -33.07 27.07
CA GLY A 711 -2.21 -32.74 26.38
C GLY A 711 -3.34 -33.75 26.60
N ASP A 712 -4.55 -33.35 26.22
CA ASP A 712 -5.70 -34.24 26.06
C ASP A 712 -5.82 -34.65 24.59
N ALA A 713 -5.84 -35.96 24.32
CA ALA A 713 -5.94 -36.49 22.97
C ALA A 713 -7.23 -36.09 22.23
N GLY A 714 -8.26 -35.59 22.93
CA GLY A 714 -9.59 -35.34 22.39
C GLY A 714 -9.89 -33.93 21.89
N ASP A 715 -9.12 -32.90 22.24
CA ASP A 715 -9.49 -31.49 22.01
C ASP A 715 -8.90 -30.85 20.75
N GLY A 716 -8.21 -31.66 19.93
CA GLY A 716 -7.76 -31.30 18.59
C GLY A 716 -6.58 -30.33 18.53
N HIS A 717 -5.85 -30.08 19.62
CA HIS A 717 -4.68 -29.17 19.63
C HIS A 717 -3.42 -29.89 20.13
N ALA A 718 -2.25 -29.28 19.91
CA ALA A 718 -1.02 -29.77 20.52
C ALA A 718 -1.09 -29.70 22.05
N ALA A 719 -0.27 -30.50 22.73
CA ALA A 719 -0.12 -30.44 24.18
C ALA A 719 0.38 -29.06 24.61
N ASN A 720 1.36 -28.51 23.89
CA ASN A 720 1.81 -27.14 24.08
C ASN A 720 0.73 -26.13 23.72
N ARG A 721 0.47 -25.18 24.62
CA ARG A 721 -0.52 -24.12 24.44
C ARG A 721 -0.09 -22.83 25.09
N GLY A 722 -0.68 -21.74 24.60
CA GLY A 722 -0.53 -20.42 25.15
C GLY A 722 -1.21 -19.40 24.25
N THR A 723 -1.73 -18.32 24.83
CA THR A 723 -2.47 -17.29 24.08
C THR A 723 -1.74 -15.95 24.06
N LEU A 724 -0.50 -15.93 24.55
CA LEU A 724 0.36 -14.77 24.56
C LEU A 724 0.79 -14.40 23.14
N ARG A 725 0.52 -13.16 22.77
CA ARG A 725 0.87 -12.57 21.48
C ARG A 725 1.29 -11.11 21.68
N ASP A 726 1.83 -10.49 20.64
CA ASP A 726 1.93 -9.02 20.60
C ASP A 726 0.80 -8.42 19.75
N GLY A 727 0.74 -7.10 19.69
CA GLY A 727 -0.32 -6.36 18.99
C GLY A 727 -0.33 -6.48 17.46
N TYR A 728 0.44 -7.39 16.86
CA TYR A 728 0.32 -7.66 15.43
C TYR A 728 -0.98 -8.42 15.12
N ALA A 729 -1.78 -7.86 14.22
CA ALA A 729 -2.96 -8.49 13.67
C ALA A 729 -3.12 -8.12 12.19
N ALA A 730 -3.48 -9.09 11.37
CA ALA A 730 -3.80 -8.89 9.95
C ALA A 730 -4.96 -9.80 9.53
N PRO A 731 -5.92 -9.34 8.70
CA PRO A 731 -6.92 -10.25 8.14
C PRO A 731 -6.24 -11.30 7.25
N SER A 732 -6.68 -12.55 7.34
CA SER A 732 -6.22 -13.62 6.46
C SER A 732 -6.80 -13.45 5.05
N LEU A 733 -5.93 -13.49 4.05
CA LEU A 733 -6.28 -13.53 2.63
C LEU A 733 -6.62 -14.95 2.18
N LEU A 734 -6.08 -15.98 2.84
CA LEU A 734 -6.35 -17.38 2.48
C LEU A 734 -7.59 -17.96 3.19
N ALA A 735 -7.99 -17.40 4.33
CA ALA A 735 -9.18 -17.78 5.08
C ALA A 735 -10.00 -16.53 5.48
N PRO A 736 -10.84 -16.00 4.58
CA PRO A 736 -11.64 -14.80 4.84
C PRO A 736 -12.45 -14.90 6.14
N GLY A 737 -12.39 -13.85 6.96
CA GLY A 737 -13.04 -13.79 8.27
C GLY A 737 -12.16 -14.23 9.44
N GLN A 738 -10.98 -14.81 9.18
CA GLN A 738 -9.98 -15.08 10.22
C GLN A 738 -8.97 -13.95 10.34
N THR A 739 -8.41 -13.78 11.54
CA THR A 739 -7.33 -12.83 11.81
C THR A 739 -6.06 -13.60 12.15
N LEU A 740 -4.97 -13.24 11.48
CA LEU A 740 -3.63 -13.73 11.74
C LEU A 740 -3.01 -12.91 12.86
N HIS A 741 -2.44 -13.61 13.83
CA HIS A 741 -1.78 -13.03 14.99
C HIS A 741 -0.34 -13.54 15.09
N ARG A 742 0.52 -12.72 15.70
CA ARG A 742 1.90 -13.12 15.97
C ARG A 742 2.04 -13.58 17.40
N TYR A 743 1.94 -14.90 17.57
CA TYR A 743 2.04 -15.58 18.86
C TYR A 743 3.49 -15.67 19.35
N ALA A 744 3.64 -15.74 20.67
CA ALA A 744 4.93 -15.93 21.33
C ALA A 744 5.53 -17.31 21.05
N LEU A 745 6.84 -17.42 20.90
CA LEU A 745 7.53 -18.69 20.67
C LEU A 745 7.59 -19.52 21.96
N SER A 746 7.46 -20.83 21.81
CA SER A 746 7.76 -21.81 22.85
C SER A 746 9.18 -21.58 23.36
N GLY A 747 9.35 -21.59 24.68
CA GLY A 747 10.63 -21.25 25.28
C GLY A 747 10.82 -21.84 26.66
N ARG A 748 12.07 -21.92 27.07
CA ARG A 748 12.52 -22.42 28.38
C ARG A 748 13.72 -21.61 28.83
N ILE A 749 13.61 -20.91 29.95
CA ILE A 749 14.72 -20.12 30.51
C ILE A 749 14.87 -20.40 32.00
N ARG A 750 16.12 -20.35 32.48
CA ARG A 750 16.42 -20.50 33.91
C ARG A 750 15.97 -19.26 34.67
N LEU A 751 15.39 -19.47 35.85
CA LEU A 751 15.02 -18.38 36.74
C LEU A 751 16.27 -17.74 37.38
N MET A 752 16.33 -16.42 37.35
CA MET A 752 17.31 -15.65 38.13
C MET A 752 16.70 -15.23 39.45
N ARG A 753 17.37 -15.56 40.56
CA ARG A 753 17.00 -15.08 41.89
C ARG A 753 17.69 -13.75 42.13
N THR A 754 16.92 -12.67 42.22
CA THR A 754 17.47 -11.37 42.58
C THR A 754 17.55 -11.26 44.10
N GLU A 755 18.70 -11.57 44.70
CA GLU A 755 18.97 -11.31 46.10
C GLU A 755 19.33 -9.83 46.31
N PHE A 756 18.35 -8.93 46.26
CA PHE A 756 18.53 -7.58 46.80
C PHE A 756 17.29 -7.17 47.58
N ALA A 757 17.49 -7.08 48.91
CA ALA A 757 16.55 -6.65 49.92
C ALA A 757 16.15 -5.17 49.80
#